data_AF-A0A1F6H5W9-F1
#
_entry.id   AF-A0A1F6H5W9-F1
#
_cell.length_a   1.000
_cell.length_b   1.000
_cell.length_c   1.000
_cell.angle_alpha   90.00
_cell.angle_beta   90.00
_cell.angle_gamma   90.00
#
_symmetry.space_group_name_H-M   'P 1'
#
loop_
_entity.id
_entity.type
_entity.pdbx_description
1 polymer ?
#
loop_
_entity_poly.entity_id
_entity_poly.type
_entity_poly.pdbx_seq_one_letter_code
_entity_poly.pdbx_strand_id
1 'polypeptide(L)'
;MKKIFLFLGFLIVLFLFFLNHSQANAQKGNLSPAITIINLIRGNGLGHEKDDLTASLKAQWQVTREQKVNATWLLQYGALEKKSITDFAKNQMPNQEFGLLFEIDRNFAQKSGVAYRGQGPWYFSDGLFLISYDINERKKLIDSAFSKFKETFGYYPKTVGAWWIGGDSLLYMQGKYKITAALRAADQFNLDFYSIWGTPWNIPYLSSKDNQGIPAKSLDESSKVVILQWAARDPLKGYADATYSLQDYPMKGYKTEYVNYLASIFLKNPLGNLVIGLENGGTLETFGGFYKPMLQKAKELEKDQKAKILLAKDYSSQFLKQGKVIQNNYFLSNGYNLSDQSFWYISQNYRATIQKNKDGIYLIDVRDYSNKIEEDFKFLPNSQAILRINQPQLIDSNRFPKQKILIKTSEDPITLKEKNKEVELYLGKEKFAHFTSTFFKINDRVFTFNKERPLATPLNILIAIYVFYFLFIYFFRNKRISLIKTFLPLLIPFFLASFFFEESSIFLLDRKEIFLFNFFPFSFLSLTDTLTLFKILPFIVLIVLNYIFIKYPGRIKKISYISFLILISFLYLHLPYFPLDKTTYVFVITAFALSAIVLLSTAIFIRGKSKKAFVMFAIAIPFLLFSFAFATVFSRTKLALTNFELDALSAIKNQRRDVLYVEQVSPIRPIYKAVKPALYDNYKIGGVITAKKWRKVLRPSNHILKISDYDNKLIVVPKYLGADLSQYEINLLKLSKIFDNAQIQIFEKL
;
A
#
# COMPACT_ATOMS: atom_id res chain seq x y z
N MET A 1 29.88 27.06 -31.29
CA MET A 1 28.49 27.11 -31.81
C MET A 1 28.07 25.81 -32.52
N LYS A 2 28.76 25.32 -33.56
CA LYS A 2 28.40 24.06 -34.27
C LYS A 2 28.20 22.81 -33.38
N LYS A 3 29.04 22.62 -32.35
CA LYS A 3 28.91 21.47 -31.41
C LYS A 3 27.72 21.57 -30.44
N ILE A 4 27.24 22.78 -30.17
CA ILE A 4 26.05 23.03 -29.31
C ILE A 4 24.77 22.74 -30.12
N PHE A 5 24.74 23.15 -31.39
CA PHE A 5 23.65 22.82 -32.29
C PHE A 5 23.52 21.32 -32.57
N LEU A 6 24.63 20.58 -32.68
CA LEU A 6 24.59 19.11 -32.81
C LEU A 6 24.04 18.43 -31.55
N PHE A 7 24.38 18.94 -30.36
CA PHE A 7 23.92 18.38 -29.08
C PHE A 7 22.44 18.70 -28.82
N LEU A 8 21.97 19.92 -29.13
CA LEU A 8 20.55 20.26 -29.10
C LEU A 8 19.75 19.47 -30.15
N GLY A 9 20.28 19.29 -31.35
CA GLY A 9 19.66 18.46 -32.38
C GLY A 9 19.49 17.00 -31.93
N PHE A 10 20.50 16.42 -31.29
CA PHE A 10 20.43 15.07 -30.73
C PHE A 10 19.40 14.95 -29.59
N LEU A 11 19.31 15.95 -28.71
CA LEU A 11 18.29 16.02 -27.65
C LEU A 11 16.87 16.14 -28.20
N ILE A 12 16.66 16.91 -29.26
CA ILE A 12 15.35 17.05 -29.92
C ILE A 12 14.95 15.74 -30.62
N VAL A 13 15.89 15.05 -31.28
CA VAL A 13 15.61 13.73 -31.89
C VAL A 13 15.32 12.68 -30.81
N LEU A 14 16.03 12.68 -29.68
CA LEU A 14 15.71 11.82 -28.54
C LEU A 14 14.31 12.14 -27.98
N PHE A 15 13.97 13.42 -27.85
CA PHE A 15 12.67 13.89 -27.35
C PHE A 15 11.52 13.51 -28.30
N LEU A 16 11.75 13.57 -29.61
CA LEU A 16 10.79 13.14 -30.64
C LEU A 16 10.63 11.61 -30.70
N PHE A 17 11.67 10.83 -30.40
CA PHE A 17 11.57 9.37 -30.25
C PHE A 17 10.72 8.94 -29.05
N PHE A 18 10.65 9.76 -27.99
CA PHE A 18 9.78 9.51 -26.84
C PHE A 18 8.31 9.93 -27.04
N LEU A 19 7.98 10.62 -28.14
CA LEU A 19 6.61 11.09 -28.42
C LEU A 19 5.72 10.09 -29.19
N ASN A 20 6.25 8.94 -29.60
CA ASN A 20 5.44 7.87 -30.18
C ASN A 20 4.78 7.02 -29.07
N HIS A 21 3.81 7.62 -28.37
CA HIS A 21 2.80 6.83 -27.68
C HIS A 21 1.77 6.35 -28.70
N SER A 22 1.88 5.07 -29.08
CA SER A 22 0.84 4.38 -29.82
C SER A 22 -0.47 4.42 -29.02
N GLN A 23 -1.43 5.25 -29.45
CA GLN A 23 -2.80 5.15 -28.98
C GLN A 23 -3.39 3.85 -29.51
N ALA A 24 -3.50 2.86 -28.64
CA ALA A 24 -4.26 1.66 -28.92
C ALA A 24 -5.73 2.02 -29.07
N ASN A 25 -6.26 1.93 -30.29
CA ASN A 25 -7.70 2.01 -30.55
C ASN A 25 -8.39 0.82 -29.85
N ALA A 26 -9.07 1.09 -28.74
CA ALA A 26 -9.90 0.10 -28.07
C ALA A 26 -11.07 -0.27 -28.99
N GLN A 27 -11.15 -1.54 -29.41
CA GLN A 27 -12.32 -2.07 -30.09
C GLN A 27 -13.53 -1.98 -29.15
N LYS A 28 -14.54 -1.19 -29.54
CA LYS A 28 -15.88 -1.19 -28.93
C LYS A 28 -16.57 -2.54 -29.23
N GLY A 29 -16.23 -3.58 -28.49
CA GLY A 29 -17.11 -4.74 -28.37
C GLY A 29 -18.33 -4.38 -27.54
N ASN A 30 -19.50 -4.90 -27.88
CA ASN A 30 -20.68 -4.88 -27.01
C ASN A 30 -20.38 -5.70 -25.74
N LEU A 31 -19.78 -5.03 -24.75
CA LEU A 31 -19.56 -5.60 -23.43
C LEU A 31 -20.87 -5.57 -22.65
N SER A 32 -21.12 -6.67 -21.95
CA SER A 32 -22.22 -6.77 -20.99
C SER A 32 -21.63 -6.80 -19.58
N PRO A 33 -22.32 -6.19 -18.59
CA PRO A 33 -22.01 -6.45 -17.18
C PRO A 33 -21.94 -7.94 -16.90
N ALA A 34 -21.17 -8.33 -15.89
CA ALA A 34 -20.91 -9.73 -15.60
C ALA A 34 -21.18 -10.11 -14.15
N ILE A 35 -21.69 -11.31 -13.94
CA ILE A 35 -21.69 -11.96 -12.64
C ILE A 35 -20.51 -12.94 -12.64
N THR A 36 -19.62 -12.82 -11.66
CA THR A 36 -18.51 -13.77 -11.48
C THR A 36 -18.76 -14.63 -10.27
N ILE A 37 -18.75 -15.95 -10.47
CA ILE A 37 -18.97 -16.90 -9.39
C ILE A 37 -17.61 -17.37 -8.88
N ILE A 38 -17.26 -17.06 -7.63
CA ILE A 38 -15.94 -17.36 -7.09
C ILE A 38 -16.09 -18.07 -5.74
N ASN A 39 -15.53 -19.25 -5.55
CA ASN A 39 -15.64 -19.99 -4.28
C ASN A 39 -14.27 -20.14 -3.63
N LEU A 40 -14.21 -19.99 -2.30
CA LEU A 40 -12.98 -20.07 -1.52
C LEU A 40 -12.85 -21.45 -0.90
N ILE A 41 -11.78 -22.18 -1.22
CA ILE A 41 -11.59 -23.57 -0.79
C ILE A 41 -10.37 -23.65 0.13
N ARG A 42 -10.63 -23.70 1.43
CA ARG A 42 -9.63 -23.90 2.48
C ARG A 42 -9.21 -25.36 2.60
N GLY A 43 -8.02 -25.56 3.15
CA GLY A 43 -7.51 -26.86 3.61
C GLY A 43 -7.83 -27.09 5.09
N ASN A 44 -7.43 -28.26 5.62
CA ASN A 44 -7.60 -28.57 7.04
C ASN A 44 -6.61 -27.72 7.87
N GLY A 45 -7.10 -26.61 8.38
CA GLY A 45 -6.37 -25.57 9.11
C GLY A 45 -7.25 -24.31 9.21
N LEU A 46 -6.79 -23.30 9.96
CA LEU A 46 -7.53 -22.06 10.16
C LEU A 46 -8.98 -22.28 10.66
N GLY A 47 -9.17 -23.15 11.65
CA GLY A 47 -10.48 -23.43 12.24
C GLY A 47 -11.26 -24.55 11.55
N HIS A 48 -10.72 -25.16 10.49
CA HIS A 48 -11.30 -26.29 9.76
C HIS A 48 -10.56 -27.61 10.01
N GLU A 49 -9.97 -27.80 11.18
CA GLU A 49 -9.13 -28.97 11.49
C GLU A 49 -9.91 -30.29 11.43
N LYS A 50 -11.21 -30.25 11.76
CA LYS A 50 -12.08 -31.44 11.84
C LYS A 50 -13.04 -31.60 10.65
N ASP A 51 -13.08 -30.62 9.75
CA ASP A 51 -14.08 -30.60 8.67
C ASP A 51 -13.70 -31.53 7.53
N ASP A 52 -14.70 -32.21 6.95
CA ASP A 52 -14.54 -32.90 5.67
C ASP A 52 -14.69 -31.91 4.50
N LEU A 53 -13.60 -31.18 4.26
CA LEU A 53 -13.54 -30.18 3.19
C LEU A 53 -13.63 -30.78 1.77
N THR A 54 -13.39 -32.09 1.62
CA THR A 54 -13.58 -32.78 0.34
C THR A 54 -15.07 -33.02 0.09
N ALA A 55 -15.81 -33.50 1.10
CA ALA A 55 -17.26 -33.62 1.02
C ALA A 55 -17.92 -32.25 0.81
N SER A 56 -17.44 -31.22 1.51
CA SER A 56 -17.91 -29.84 1.34
C SER A 56 -17.71 -29.32 -0.08
N LEU A 57 -16.52 -29.50 -0.67
CA LEU A 57 -16.27 -29.15 -2.08
C LEU A 57 -17.22 -29.87 -3.03
N LYS A 58 -17.43 -31.18 -2.83
CA LYS A 58 -18.36 -31.99 -3.65
C LYS A 58 -19.78 -31.44 -3.56
N ALA A 59 -20.25 -31.11 -2.36
CA ALA A 59 -21.57 -30.54 -2.14
C ALA A 59 -21.73 -29.16 -2.79
N GLN A 60 -20.76 -28.26 -2.62
CA GLN A 60 -20.77 -26.94 -3.23
C GLN A 60 -20.75 -27.03 -4.77
N TRP A 61 -19.89 -27.91 -5.31
CA TRP A 61 -19.84 -28.17 -6.75
C TRP A 61 -21.15 -28.75 -7.27
N GLN A 62 -21.76 -29.71 -6.57
CA GLN A 62 -23.04 -30.28 -6.94
C GLN A 62 -24.10 -29.18 -7.15
N VAL A 63 -24.21 -28.23 -6.20
CA VAL A 63 -25.13 -27.09 -6.32
C VAL A 63 -24.82 -26.25 -7.57
N THR A 64 -23.56 -25.88 -7.81
CA THR A 64 -23.18 -25.10 -9.00
C THR A 64 -23.48 -25.84 -10.31
N ARG A 65 -23.21 -27.14 -10.35
CA ARG A 65 -23.44 -28.02 -11.50
C ARG A 65 -24.92 -28.16 -11.81
N GLU A 66 -25.75 -28.38 -10.79
CA GLU A 66 -27.22 -28.44 -10.92
C GLU A 66 -27.79 -27.13 -11.50
N GLN A 67 -27.22 -25.99 -11.13
CA GLN A 67 -27.62 -24.68 -11.67
C GLN A 67 -27.01 -24.37 -13.05
N LYS A 68 -26.20 -25.28 -13.60
CA LYS A 68 -25.49 -25.11 -14.89
C LYS A 68 -24.65 -23.82 -14.91
N VAL A 69 -23.92 -23.60 -13.82
CA VAL A 69 -23.07 -22.44 -13.61
C VAL A 69 -21.62 -22.88 -13.52
N ASN A 70 -20.74 -22.23 -14.30
CA ASN A 70 -19.30 -22.36 -14.12
C ASN A 70 -18.81 -21.33 -13.11
N ALA A 71 -17.85 -21.73 -12.28
CA ALA A 71 -17.28 -20.94 -11.20
C ALA A 71 -15.75 -21.00 -11.22
N THR A 72 -15.15 -19.99 -10.60
CA THR A 72 -13.74 -19.92 -10.25
C THR A 72 -13.55 -20.43 -8.82
N TRP A 73 -12.63 -21.36 -8.60
CA TRP A 73 -12.39 -22.01 -7.32
C TRP A 73 -10.98 -21.65 -6.84
N LEU A 74 -10.88 -20.84 -5.78
CA LEU A 74 -9.61 -20.38 -5.23
C LEU A 74 -9.17 -21.33 -4.13
N LEU A 75 -8.14 -22.12 -4.42
CA LEU A 75 -7.64 -23.16 -3.52
C LEU A 75 -6.55 -22.58 -2.62
N GLN A 76 -6.72 -22.75 -1.31
CA GLN A 76 -5.67 -22.47 -0.32
C GLN A 76 -4.52 -23.48 -0.49
N TYR A 77 -3.31 -23.13 -0.04
CA TYR A 77 -2.16 -24.03 -0.08
C TYR A 77 -2.46 -25.41 0.55
N GLY A 78 -3.10 -25.47 1.72
CA GLY A 78 -3.47 -26.75 2.34
C GLY A 78 -4.49 -27.57 1.50
N ALA A 79 -5.37 -26.90 0.75
CA ALA A 79 -6.29 -27.59 -0.17
C ALA A 79 -5.53 -28.19 -1.37
N LEU A 80 -4.47 -27.53 -1.84
CA LEU A 80 -3.59 -28.06 -2.90
C LEU A 80 -2.77 -29.28 -2.47
N GLU A 81 -2.50 -29.44 -1.18
CA GLU A 81 -1.82 -30.62 -0.65
C GLU A 81 -2.74 -31.83 -0.48
N LYS A 82 -4.07 -31.62 -0.45
CA LYS A 82 -5.05 -32.69 -0.28
C LYS A 82 -5.37 -33.34 -1.62
N LYS A 83 -4.82 -34.55 -1.84
CA LYS A 83 -5.02 -35.32 -3.08
C LYS A 83 -6.50 -35.56 -3.40
N SER A 84 -7.35 -35.78 -2.38
CA SER A 84 -8.78 -35.99 -2.60
C SER A 84 -9.53 -34.73 -3.08
N ILE A 85 -9.06 -33.53 -2.76
CA ILE A 85 -9.58 -32.27 -3.31
C ILE A 85 -9.06 -32.08 -4.74
N THR A 86 -7.75 -32.21 -4.93
CA THR A 86 -7.10 -31.90 -6.20
C THR A 86 -7.42 -32.91 -7.31
N ASP A 87 -7.46 -34.21 -7.01
CA ASP A 87 -7.90 -35.24 -7.96
C ASP A 87 -9.36 -35.03 -8.37
N PHE A 88 -10.22 -34.69 -7.40
CA PHE A 88 -11.62 -34.41 -7.69
C PHE A 88 -11.78 -33.18 -8.60
N ALA A 89 -11.12 -32.08 -8.25
CA ALA A 89 -11.08 -30.86 -9.06
C ALA A 89 -10.60 -31.13 -10.50
N LYS A 90 -9.51 -31.88 -10.66
CA LYS A 90 -8.96 -32.20 -11.99
C LYS A 90 -9.87 -33.11 -12.81
N ASN A 91 -10.38 -34.16 -12.19
CA ASN A 91 -11.02 -35.26 -12.92
C ASN A 91 -12.52 -35.03 -13.12
N GLN A 92 -13.16 -34.23 -12.26
CA GLN A 92 -14.63 -34.09 -12.25
C GLN A 92 -15.11 -32.68 -12.62
N MET A 93 -14.24 -31.67 -12.64
CA MET A 93 -14.62 -30.26 -12.82
C MET A 93 -13.94 -29.57 -14.03
N PRO A 94 -14.01 -30.12 -15.26
CA PRO A 94 -13.20 -29.67 -16.40
C PRO A 94 -13.55 -28.26 -16.92
N ASN A 95 -14.78 -27.78 -16.73
CA ASN A 95 -15.26 -26.47 -17.23
C ASN A 95 -15.14 -25.34 -16.20
N GLN A 96 -14.44 -25.58 -15.11
CA GLN A 96 -14.25 -24.61 -14.02
C GLN A 96 -12.91 -23.88 -14.16
N GLU A 97 -12.76 -22.74 -13.50
CA GLU A 97 -11.45 -22.11 -13.31
C GLU A 97 -10.89 -22.49 -11.94
N PHE A 98 -9.59 -22.79 -11.86
CA PHE A 98 -8.89 -22.95 -10.59
C PHE A 98 -7.88 -21.82 -10.38
N GLY A 99 -7.83 -21.31 -9.16
CA GLY A 99 -6.94 -20.23 -8.73
C GLY A 99 -6.37 -20.48 -7.33
N LEU A 100 -5.67 -19.48 -6.79
CA LEU A 100 -5.02 -19.55 -5.47
C LEU A 100 -5.72 -18.66 -4.44
N LEU A 101 -5.91 -19.17 -3.22
CA LEU A 101 -6.31 -18.40 -2.05
C LEU A 101 -5.10 -18.20 -1.13
N PHE A 102 -4.74 -16.96 -0.87
CA PHE A 102 -3.63 -16.56 0.01
C PHE A 102 -4.11 -16.26 1.43
N GLU A 103 -4.58 -17.32 2.09
CA GLU A 103 -4.74 -17.37 3.55
C GLU A 103 -3.63 -18.27 4.10
N ILE A 104 -2.71 -17.67 4.84
CA ILE A 104 -1.49 -18.33 5.29
C ILE A 104 -1.80 -19.04 6.60
N ASP A 105 -1.55 -20.36 6.61
CA ASP A 105 -1.54 -21.16 7.83
C ASP A 105 -0.10 -21.54 8.22
N ARG A 106 0.05 -22.19 9.38
CA ARG A 106 1.36 -22.61 9.91
C ARG A 106 2.10 -23.54 8.94
N ASN A 107 1.38 -24.46 8.30
CA ASN A 107 1.98 -25.45 7.41
C ASN A 107 2.47 -24.81 6.10
N PHE A 108 1.67 -23.94 5.47
CA PHE A 108 2.06 -23.18 4.29
C PHE A 108 3.30 -22.31 4.55
N ALA A 109 3.32 -21.58 5.68
CA ALA A 109 4.48 -20.79 6.07
C ALA A 109 5.74 -21.67 6.22
N GLN A 110 5.62 -22.77 6.96
CA GLN A 110 6.72 -23.71 7.18
C GLN A 110 7.26 -24.31 5.88
N LYS A 111 6.37 -24.79 4.99
CA LYS A 111 6.76 -25.35 3.67
C LYS A 111 7.45 -24.31 2.78
N SER A 112 7.13 -23.03 2.98
CA SER A 112 7.77 -21.92 2.27
C SER A 112 9.08 -21.44 2.89
N GLY A 113 9.53 -22.05 4.00
CA GLY A 113 10.70 -21.60 4.74
C GLY A 113 10.52 -20.22 5.38
N VAL A 114 9.28 -19.91 5.80
CA VAL A 114 8.89 -18.66 6.45
C VAL A 114 8.32 -18.98 7.84
N ALA A 115 8.72 -18.21 8.86
CA ALA A 115 8.16 -18.38 10.20
C ALA A 115 6.72 -17.85 10.23
N TYR A 116 5.76 -18.66 10.72
CA TYR A 116 4.38 -18.21 10.90
C TYR A 116 4.28 -17.12 11.97
N ARG A 117 3.55 -16.04 11.70
CA ARG A 117 3.50 -14.84 12.53
C ARG A 117 2.23 -14.69 13.38
N GLY A 118 1.20 -15.49 13.12
CA GLY A 118 -0.07 -15.38 13.82
C GLY A 118 0.04 -15.77 15.29
N GLN A 119 -0.41 -14.88 16.18
CA GLN A 119 -0.31 -15.03 17.63
C GLN A 119 -1.65 -15.36 18.28
N GLY A 120 -2.76 -15.11 17.59
CA GLY A 120 -4.11 -15.33 18.10
C GLY A 120 -4.94 -16.31 17.28
N PRO A 121 -6.28 -16.22 17.37
CA PRO A 121 -7.21 -16.97 16.53
C PRO A 121 -6.90 -16.83 15.04
N TRP A 122 -7.33 -17.82 14.25
CA TRP A 122 -6.97 -17.94 12.84
C TRP A 122 -7.44 -16.76 11.96
N TYR A 123 -8.50 -16.08 12.37
CA TYR A 123 -9.05 -14.90 11.70
C TYR A 123 -8.33 -13.60 12.09
N PHE A 124 -7.22 -13.67 12.83
CA PHE A 124 -6.37 -12.50 13.06
C PHE A 124 -5.42 -12.27 11.89
N SER A 125 -5.28 -11.00 11.51
CA SER A 125 -4.49 -10.59 10.35
C SER A 125 -2.98 -10.55 10.59
N ASP A 126 -2.46 -10.85 11.78
CA ASP A 126 -1.03 -10.80 12.12
C ASP A 126 -0.21 -11.96 11.54
N GLY A 127 -0.88 -12.99 11.02
CA GLY A 127 -0.25 -14.08 10.26
C GLY A 127 -1.05 -14.58 9.07
N LEU A 128 -2.33 -14.23 8.95
CA LEU A 128 -3.22 -14.78 7.93
C LEU A 128 -2.95 -14.28 6.51
N PHE A 129 -2.46 -13.04 6.33
CA PHE A 129 -2.32 -12.43 5.00
C PHE A 129 -0.87 -12.22 4.60
N LEU A 130 -0.61 -12.10 3.30
CA LEU A 130 0.74 -11.82 2.78
C LEU A 130 1.33 -10.54 3.36
N ILE A 131 0.51 -9.51 3.56
CA ILE A 131 0.94 -8.23 4.13
C ILE A 131 1.48 -8.34 5.56
N SER A 132 1.24 -9.45 6.27
CA SER A 132 1.78 -9.71 7.60
C SER A 132 3.27 -10.09 7.57
N TYR A 133 3.82 -10.37 6.39
CA TYR A 133 5.20 -10.80 6.17
C TYR A 133 6.03 -9.72 5.47
N ASP A 134 7.35 -9.78 5.61
CA ASP A 134 8.25 -8.89 4.85
C ASP A 134 8.26 -9.25 3.36
N ILE A 135 8.55 -8.29 2.47
CA ILE A 135 8.50 -8.47 1.00
C ILE A 135 9.20 -9.75 0.50
N ASN A 136 10.38 -10.08 1.05
CA ASN A 136 11.11 -11.29 0.65
C ASN A 136 10.41 -12.58 1.10
N GLU A 137 9.75 -12.56 2.26
CA GLU A 137 8.95 -13.69 2.74
C GLU A 137 7.65 -13.82 1.95
N ARG A 138 7.00 -12.71 1.59
CA ARG A 138 5.86 -12.69 0.65
C ARG A 138 6.21 -13.40 -0.64
N LYS A 139 7.36 -13.06 -1.25
CA LYS A 139 7.83 -13.71 -2.49
C LYS A 139 8.02 -15.21 -2.31
N LYS A 140 8.59 -15.67 -1.19
CA LYS A 140 8.72 -17.12 -0.90
C LYS A 140 7.37 -17.81 -0.79
N LEU A 141 6.43 -17.24 -0.03
CA LEU A 141 5.07 -17.76 0.10
C LEU A 141 4.38 -17.85 -1.27
N ILE A 142 4.44 -16.78 -2.05
CA ILE A 142 3.89 -16.72 -3.41
C ILE A 142 4.53 -17.80 -4.28
N ASP A 143 5.87 -17.88 -4.33
CA ASP A 143 6.57 -18.83 -5.18
C ASP A 143 6.23 -20.28 -4.84
N SER A 144 6.14 -20.63 -3.55
CA SER A 144 5.73 -21.96 -3.09
C SER A 144 4.32 -22.30 -3.53
N ALA A 145 3.35 -21.39 -3.35
CA ALA A 145 1.97 -21.62 -3.75
C ALA A 145 1.80 -21.78 -5.26
N PHE A 146 2.46 -20.93 -6.05
CA PHE A 146 2.43 -21.03 -7.52
C PHE A 146 3.15 -22.27 -8.02
N SER A 147 4.26 -22.67 -7.40
CA SER A 147 4.95 -23.92 -7.73
C SER A 147 4.05 -25.12 -7.46
N LYS A 148 3.44 -25.18 -6.27
CA LYS A 148 2.54 -26.27 -5.91
C LYS A 148 1.31 -26.32 -6.82
N PHE A 149 0.73 -25.17 -7.16
CA PHE A 149 -0.38 -25.11 -8.10
C PHE A 149 0.01 -25.66 -9.48
N LYS A 150 1.18 -25.27 -10.01
CA LYS A 150 1.67 -25.77 -11.31
C LYS A 150 1.97 -27.27 -11.28
N GLU A 151 2.51 -27.79 -10.19
CA GLU A 151 2.69 -29.23 -10.00
C GLU A 151 1.34 -29.97 -10.07
N THR A 152 0.31 -29.42 -9.43
CA THR A 152 -1.03 -30.04 -9.39
C THR A 152 -1.75 -29.97 -10.74
N PHE A 153 -1.80 -28.79 -11.36
CA PHE A 153 -2.66 -28.51 -12.52
C PHE A 153 -1.92 -28.41 -13.87
N GLY A 154 -0.59 -28.35 -13.86
CA GLY A 154 0.23 -28.24 -15.08
C GLY A 154 0.37 -26.82 -15.64
N TYR A 155 -0.30 -25.82 -15.07
CA TYR A 155 -0.26 -24.41 -15.50
C TYR A 155 -0.24 -23.46 -14.30
N TYR A 156 0.04 -22.17 -14.53
CA TYR A 156 -0.07 -21.13 -13.47
C TYR A 156 -1.47 -20.50 -13.47
N PRO A 157 -2.05 -20.21 -12.29
CA PRO A 157 -3.39 -19.68 -12.18
C PRO A 157 -3.48 -18.26 -12.76
N LYS A 158 -4.66 -17.88 -13.23
CA LYS A 158 -4.96 -16.50 -13.69
C LYS A 158 -5.61 -15.64 -12.63
N THR A 159 -6.29 -16.27 -11.67
CA THR A 159 -6.98 -15.61 -10.58
C THR A 159 -6.37 -16.03 -9.24
N VAL A 160 -6.18 -15.05 -8.37
CA VAL A 160 -5.80 -15.24 -6.96
C VAL A 160 -6.80 -14.55 -6.05
N GLY A 161 -6.78 -14.80 -4.75
CA GLY A 161 -7.62 -14.09 -3.80
C GLY A 161 -7.10 -14.14 -2.38
N ALA A 162 -7.49 -13.15 -1.57
CA ALA A 162 -7.40 -13.10 -0.12
C ALA A 162 -8.20 -11.86 0.33
N TRP A 163 -8.57 -11.73 1.60
CA TRP A 163 -9.20 -10.47 2.05
C TRP A 163 -8.35 -9.23 1.75
N TRP A 164 -7.03 -9.35 1.86
CA TRP A 164 -6.10 -8.36 1.34
C TRP A 164 -4.79 -9.01 0.87
N ILE A 165 -4.26 -8.59 -0.28
CA ILE A 165 -3.06 -9.21 -0.91
C ILE A 165 -1.85 -8.28 -0.84
N GLY A 166 -2.06 -7.00 -1.09
CA GLY A 166 -1.04 -5.96 -1.17
C GLY A 166 -0.57 -5.68 -2.60
N GLY A 167 -0.42 -4.39 -2.94
CA GLY A 167 -0.06 -3.95 -4.29
C GLY A 167 1.29 -4.51 -4.80
N ASP A 168 2.29 -4.63 -3.94
CA ASP A 168 3.62 -5.19 -4.27
C ASP A 168 3.53 -6.70 -4.59
N SER A 169 2.73 -7.44 -3.81
CA SER A 169 2.45 -8.85 -4.05
C SER A 169 1.75 -9.06 -5.38
N LEU A 170 0.74 -8.25 -5.69
CA LEU A 170 0.04 -8.29 -6.98
C LEU A 170 0.98 -8.01 -8.15
N LEU A 171 1.83 -6.98 -8.03
CA LEU A 171 2.80 -6.64 -9.06
C LEU A 171 3.81 -7.76 -9.28
N TYR A 172 4.29 -8.40 -8.21
CA TYR A 172 5.19 -9.55 -8.31
C TYR A 172 4.53 -10.75 -8.99
N MET A 173 3.31 -11.10 -8.57
CA MET A 173 2.52 -12.18 -9.17
C MET A 173 2.21 -11.91 -10.64
N GLN A 174 1.85 -10.68 -11.00
CA GLN A 174 1.60 -10.32 -12.38
C GLN A 174 2.88 -10.36 -13.21
N GLY A 175 3.98 -9.81 -12.69
CA GLY A 175 5.27 -9.76 -13.40
C GLY A 175 5.81 -11.16 -13.71
N LYS A 176 5.81 -12.04 -12.71
CA LYS A 176 6.41 -13.40 -12.80
C LYS A 176 5.43 -14.45 -13.34
N TYR A 177 4.20 -14.46 -12.85
CA TYR A 177 3.22 -15.54 -13.13
C TYR A 177 2.08 -15.13 -14.05
N LYS A 178 2.00 -13.85 -14.44
CA LYS A 178 1.01 -13.34 -15.41
C LYS A 178 -0.45 -13.58 -14.98
N ILE A 179 -0.74 -13.39 -13.70
CA ILE A 179 -2.13 -13.30 -13.20
C ILE A 179 -2.83 -12.09 -13.83
N THR A 180 -4.16 -12.16 -13.94
CA THR A 180 -4.99 -11.09 -14.52
C THR A 180 -6.11 -10.64 -13.58
N ALA A 181 -6.48 -11.45 -12.60
CA ALA A 181 -7.53 -11.14 -11.64
C ALA A 181 -7.07 -11.39 -10.19
N ALA A 182 -7.59 -10.57 -9.28
CA ALA A 182 -7.46 -10.77 -7.85
C ALA A 182 -8.80 -10.50 -7.15
N LEU A 183 -9.29 -11.48 -6.39
CA LEU A 183 -10.41 -11.28 -5.48
C LEU A 183 -9.90 -10.68 -4.16
N ARG A 184 -10.59 -9.64 -3.67
CA ARG A 184 -10.40 -9.13 -2.32
C ARG A 184 -11.71 -8.90 -1.60
N ALA A 185 -11.65 -8.68 -0.29
CA ALA A 185 -12.80 -8.17 0.44
C ALA A 185 -13.19 -6.78 -0.12
N ALA A 186 -14.49 -6.56 -0.32
CA ALA A 186 -15.07 -5.28 -0.69
C ALA A 186 -14.87 -4.25 0.42
N ASP A 187 -15.09 -2.97 0.12
CA ASP A 187 -14.99 -1.89 1.11
C ASP A 187 -15.85 -2.21 2.36
N GLN A 188 -15.23 -2.26 3.53
CA GLN A 188 -15.87 -2.53 4.82
C GLN A 188 -15.20 -1.76 5.94
N PHE A 189 -15.99 -1.41 6.94
CA PHE A 189 -15.50 -0.80 8.15
C PHE A 189 -15.81 -1.70 9.36
N ASN A 190 -14.77 -2.07 10.10
CA ASN A 190 -14.85 -2.89 11.33
C ASN A 190 -15.69 -4.17 11.22
N LEU A 191 -15.46 -4.99 10.19
CA LEU A 191 -16.03 -6.33 10.06
C LEU A 191 -14.91 -7.38 10.12
N ASP A 192 -15.09 -8.43 10.91
CA ASP A 192 -14.12 -9.53 11.09
C ASP A 192 -12.71 -9.08 11.50
N PHE A 193 -12.61 -8.07 12.37
CA PHE A 193 -11.33 -7.43 12.74
C PHE A 193 -10.62 -6.74 11.56
N TYR A 194 -11.31 -6.49 10.44
CA TYR A 194 -10.77 -5.82 9.28
C TYR A 194 -11.55 -4.55 8.92
N SER A 195 -10.81 -3.49 8.62
CA SER A 195 -11.31 -2.29 7.98
C SER A 195 -10.56 -2.11 6.66
N ILE A 196 -11.25 -2.36 5.56
CA ILE A 196 -10.76 -2.07 4.21
C ILE A 196 -11.59 -0.90 3.70
N TRP A 197 -11.06 0.30 3.84
CA TRP A 197 -11.88 1.51 3.77
C TRP A 197 -11.33 2.52 2.76
N GLY A 198 -12.22 3.10 1.97
CA GLY A 198 -11.85 4.15 1.01
C GLY A 198 -11.59 3.67 -0.41
N THR A 199 -11.72 2.38 -0.71
CA THR A 199 -11.54 1.80 -2.06
C THR A 199 -12.76 2.05 -2.98
N PRO A 200 -12.68 1.87 -4.30
CA PRO A 200 -13.85 1.99 -5.18
C PRO A 200 -15.01 1.10 -4.69
N TRP A 201 -16.19 1.67 -4.42
CA TRP A 201 -17.31 0.94 -3.81
C TRP A 201 -17.91 -0.10 -4.77
N ASN A 202 -17.52 -1.37 -4.63
CA ASN A 202 -18.00 -2.52 -5.41
C ASN A 202 -17.81 -2.43 -6.94
N ILE A 203 -16.99 -1.51 -7.42
CA ILE A 203 -16.66 -1.37 -8.84
C ILE A 203 -15.31 -2.04 -9.12
N PRO A 204 -15.18 -2.85 -10.18
CA PRO A 204 -13.89 -3.40 -10.60
C PRO A 204 -12.95 -2.35 -11.17
N TYR A 205 -11.66 -2.52 -10.91
CA TYR A 205 -10.61 -1.61 -11.35
C TYR A 205 -9.27 -2.34 -11.48
N LEU A 206 -8.34 -1.77 -12.26
CA LEU A 206 -6.93 -2.12 -12.22
C LEU A 206 -6.27 -1.39 -11.07
N SER A 207 -5.64 -2.14 -10.17
CA SER A 207 -4.95 -1.52 -9.05
C SER A 207 -3.74 -0.72 -9.53
N SER A 208 -3.40 0.35 -8.81
CA SER A 208 -2.10 0.99 -8.96
C SER A 208 -0.96 0.02 -8.59
N LYS A 209 0.26 0.29 -9.07
CA LYS A 209 1.46 -0.47 -8.69
C LYS A 209 1.82 -0.33 -7.21
N ASP A 210 1.48 0.80 -6.61
CA ASP A 210 1.94 1.18 -5.28
C ASP A 210 0.92 0.91 -4.17
N ASN A 211 -0.36 0.80 -4.52
CA ASN A 211 -1.46 0.59 -3.58
C ASN A 211 -2.64 -0.14 -4.23
N GLN A 212 -2.96 -1.32 -3.69
CA GLN A 212 -4.05 -2.16 -4.21
C GLN A 212 -5.43 -1.49 -4.09
N GLY A 213 -5.63 -0.63 -3.09
CA GLY A 213 -6.91 0.01 -2.81
C GLY A 213 -7.23 1.23 -3.67
N ILE A 214 -6.25 1.72 -4.46
CA ILE A 214 -6.39 2.90 -5.32
C ILE A 214 -6.39 2.46 -6.80
N PRO A 215 -7.34 2.95 -7.62
CA PRO A 215 -7.28 2.79 -9.07
C PRO A 215 -5.96 3.32 -9.65
N ALA A 216 -5.41 2.62 -10.65
CA ALA A 216 -4.30 3.17 -11.41
C ALA A 216 -4.73 4.44 -12.16
N LYS A 217 -3.81 5.40 -12.34
CA LYS A 217 -4.05 6.61 -13.16
C LYS A 217 -4.03 6.31 -14.68
N SER A 218 -3.25 5.31 -15.07
CA SER A 218 -3.08 4.85 -16.45
C SER A 218 -2.72 3.36 -16.46
N LEU A 219 -2.80 2.73 -17.64
CA LEU A 219 -2.40 1.33 -17.80
C LEU A 219 -0.94 1.09 -17.39
N ASP A 220 -0.04 2.04 -17.70
CA ASP A 220 1.38 1.94 -17.39
C ASP A 220 1.67 2.06 -15.89
N GLU A 221 0.84 2.80 -15.17
CA GLU A 221 0.91 2.92 -13.71
C GLU A 221 0.08 1.84 -12.99
N SER A 222 -0.50 0.89 -13.72
CA SER A 222 -1.28 -0.21 -13.17
C SER A 222 -0.45 -1.47 -12.91
N SER A 223 -0.94 -2.32 -12.01
CA SER A 223 -0.47 -3.70 -11.83
C SER A 223 -0.88 -4.61 -12.99
N LYS A 224 -1.80 -4.17 -13.87
CA LYS A 224 -2.50 -4.98 -14.88
C LYS A 224 -3.28 -6.16 -14.28
N VAL A 225 -3.67 -6.06 -13.01
CA VAL A 225 -4.53 -7.01 -12.31
C VAL A 225 -5.88 -6.36 -12.02
N VAL A 226 -6.96 -7.01 -12.46
CA VAL A 226 -8.34 -6.59 -12.20
C VAL A 226 -8.73 -7.00 -10.80
N ILE A 227 -9.13 -6.03 -9.99
CA ILE A 227 -9.61 -6.24 -8.63
C ILE A 227 -11.11 -6.53 -8.68
N LEU A 228 -11.49 -7.70 -8.18
CA LEU A 228 -12.86 -8.14 -7.92
C LEU A 228 -13.14 -8.06 -6.42
N GLN A 229 -14.36 -7.71 -6.04
CA GLN A 229 -14.70 -7.34 -4.66
C GLN A 229 -15.76 -8.24 -4.04
N TRP A 230 -15.45 -8.78 -2.87
CA TRP A 230 -16.25 -9.75 -2.13
C TRP A 230 -16.67 -9.23 -0.74
N ALA A 231 -17.93 -9.23 -0.34
CA ALA A 231 -19.13 -9.33 -1.14
C ALA A 231 -19.65 -7.93 -1.45
N ALA A 232 -20.43 -7.77 -2.52
CA ALA A 232 -21.03 -6.48 -2.84
C ALA A 232 -21.92 -5.98 -1.69
N ARG A 233 -21.86 -4.68 -1.39
CA ARG A 233 -22.55 -4.04 -0.25
C ARG A 233 -23.53 -2.97 -0.69
N ASP A 234 -24.61 -2.86 0.07
CA ASP A 234 -25.63 -1.83 -0.12
C ASP A 234 -25.00 -0.42 -0.04
N PRO A 235 -25.19 0.43 -1.05
CA PRO A 235 -24.67 1.80 -1.08
C PRO A 235 -25.09 2.73 0.07
N LEU A 236 -26.19 2.45 0.75
CA LEU A 236 -26.73 3.23 1.85
C LEU A 236 -26.43 2.54 3.18
N LYS A 237 -26.99 1.35 3.40
CA LYS A 237 -26.90 0.62 4.67
C LYS A 237 -25.53 0.00 4.88
N GLY A 238 -24.90 -0.46 3.78
CA GLY A 238 -23.56 -1.06 3.79
C GLY A 238 -22.46 -0.09 4.22
N TYR A 239 -22.66 1.21 4.04
CA TYR A 239 -21.72 2.24 4.49
C TYR A 239 -21.65 2.33 6.02
N ALA A 240 -22.80 2.20 6.69
CA ALA A 240 -22.88 2.24 8.15
C ALA A 240 -22.65 0.87 8.79
N ASP A 241 -23.08 -0.21 8.13
CA ASP A 241 -22.95 -1.58 8.61
C ASP A 241 -22.61 -2.51 7.45
N ALA A 242 -21.37 -3.02 7.46
CA ALA A 242 -20.81 -3.83 6.39
C ALA A 242 -21.53 -5.18 6.16
N THR A 243 -22.39 -5.61 7.10
CA THR A 243 -23.19 -6.84 6.97
C THR A 243 -24.46 -6.66 6.14
N TYR A 244 -24.76 -5.45 5.64
CA TYR A 244 -25.70 -5.28 4.53
C TYR A 244 -25.03 -5.60 3.19
N SER A 245 -24.67 -6.87 3.04
CA SER A 245 -23.88 -7.40 1.93
C SER A 245 -24.61 -8.53 1.21
N LEU A 246 -24.14 -8.88 0.02
CA LEU A 246 -24.63 -10.04 -0.71
C LEU A 246 -24.37 -11.36 0.04
N GLN A 247 -23.32 -11.45 0.86
CA GLN A 247 -22.99 -12.65 1.65
C GLN A 247 -23.87 -12.76 2.91
N ASP A 248 -24.17 -11.63 3.56
CA ASP A 248 -24.70 -11.61 4.92
C ASP A 248 -26.20 -11.28 4.99
N TYR A 249 -26.86 -11.02 3.86
CA TYR A 249 -28.26 -10.58 3.85
C TYR A 249 -29.25 -11.51 4.59
N PRO A 250 -29.08 -12.85 4.66
CA PRO A 250 -29.97 -13.69 5.47
C PRO A 250 -29.91 -13.36 6.95
N MET A 251 -28.75 -12.95 7.46
CA MET A 251 -28.58 -12.54 8.85
C MET A 251 -29.38 -11.27 9.16
N LYS A 252 -29.77 -10.50 8.13
CA LYS A 252 -30.67 -9.35 8.21
C LYS A 252 -32.15 -9.72 8.05
N GLY A 253 -32.48 -11.00 7.90
CA GLY A 253 -33.83 -11.47 7.59
C GLY A 253 -34.27 -11.14 6.17
N TYR A 254 -33.34 -10.76 5.28
CA TYR A 254 -33.67 -10.45 3.88
C TYR A 254 -33.77 -11.73 3.06
N LYS A 255 -34.61 -11.68 2.03
CA LYS A 255 -34.82 -12.77 1.07
C LYS A 255 -33.98 -12.56 -0.18
N THR A 256 -34.00 -13.54 -1.08
CA THR A 256 -33.15 -13.60 -2.28
C THR A 256 -33.41 -12.49 -3.29
N GLU A 257 -34.53 -11.76 -3.19
CA GLU A 257 -34.79 -10.52 -3.94
C GLU A 257 -33.75 -9.44 -3.67
N TYR A 258 -33.05 -9.50 -2.53
CA TYR A 258 -31.92 -8.62 -2.23
C TYR A 258 -30.77 -8.77 -3.24
N VAL A 259 -30.58 -9.97 -3.82
CA VAL A 259 -29.63 -10.20 -4.91
C VAL A 259 -30.00 -9.37 -6.14
N ASN A 260 -31.28 -9.35 -6.52
CA ASN A 260 -31.77 -8.56 -7.64
C ASN A 260 -31.64 -7.06 -7.39
N TYR A 261 -31.86 -6.62 -6.15
CA TYR A 261 -31.64 -5.24 -5.75
C TYR A 261 -30.18 -4.82 -5.94
N LEU A 262 -29.20 -5.57 -5.41
CA LEU A 262 -27.78 -5.23 -5.60
C LEU A 262 -27.35 -5.34 -7.07
N ALA A 263 -27.85 -6.36 -7.80
CA ALA A 263 -27.62 -6.50 -9.23
C ALA A 263 -28.13 -5.30 -10.02
N SER A 264 -29.32 -4.77 -9.67
CA SER A 264 -29.90 -3.59 -10.32
C SER A 264 -29.03 -2.34 -10.16
N ILE A 265 -28.15 -2.29 -9.15
CA ILE A 265 -27.23 -1.19 -8.90
C ILE A 265 -25.91 -1.43 -9.66
N PHE A 266 -25.26 -2.57 -9.44
CA PHE A 266 -23.88 -2.81 -9.89
C PHE A 266 -23.74 -3.34 -11.31
N LEU A 267 -24.82 -3.88 -11.90
CA LEU A 267 -24.82 -4.44 -13.25
C LEU A 267 -25.43 -3.48 -14.29
N LYS A 268 -25.47 -2.16 -14.03
CA LYS A 268 -25.95 -1.17 -15.02
C LYS A 268 -24.93 -0.88 -16.13
N ASN A 269 -23.64 -0.96 -15.82
CA ASN A 269 -22.56 -0.53 -16.71
C ASN A 269 -21.94 -1.73 -17.45
N PRO A 270 -21.43 -1.57 -18.69
CA PRO A 270 -20.81 -2.66 -19.46
C PRO A 270 -19.65 -3.39 -18.77
N LEU A 271 -18.89 -2.74 -17.88
CA LEU A 271 -17.87 -3.38 -17.05
C LEU A 271 -18.31 -3.59 -15.60
N GLY A 272 -19.59 -3.39 -15.29
CA GLY A 272 -20.17 -3.69 -13.99
C GLY A 272 -19.96 -5.16 -13.64
N ASN A 273 -19.69 -5.44 -12.37
CA ASN A 273 -19.53 -6.79 -11.88
C ASN A 273 -20.22 -6.99 -10.54
N LEU A 274 -20.76 -8.18 -10.35
CA LEU A 274 -21.25 -8.67 -9.08
C LEU A 274 -20.58 -10.02 -8.81
N VAL A 275 -19.86 -10.12 -7.70
CA VAL A 275 -19.26 -11.38 -7.27
C VAL A 275 -20.23 -12.13 -6.37
N ILE A 276 -20.51 -13.40 -6.70
CA ILE A 276 -21.28 -14.32 -5.86
C ILE A 276 -20.38 -15.51 -5.51
N GLY A 277 -20.49 -16.01 -4.29
CA GLY A 277 -19.94 -17.30 -3.91
C GLY A 277 -19.98 -17.50 -2.40
N LEU A 278 -19.36 -18.59 -1.95
CA LEU A 278 -19.12 -18.86 -0.52
C LEU A 278 -17.77 -19.54 -0.26
N GLU A 279 -17.32 -19.48 0.98
CA GLU A 279 -16.30 -20.37 1.52
C GLU A 279 -16.80 -21.82 1.61
N ASN A 280 -15.87 -22.79 1.53
CA ASN A 280 -16.17 -24.18 1.88
C ASN A 280 -16.28 -24.37 3.41
N GLY A 281 -16.73 -25.57 3.82
CA GLY A 281 -17.05 -25.91 5.21
C GLY A 281 -18.53 -26.27 5.41
N GLY A 282 -19.40 -25.94 4.45
CA GLY A 282 -20.82 -26.29 4.48
C GLY A 282 -21.15 -27.69 3.95
N THR A 283 -22.39 -28.13 4.19
CA THR A 283 -22.98 -29.37 3.65
C THR A 283 -23.85 -29.10 2.42
N LEU A 284 -24.36 -30.15 1.77
CA LEU A 284 -25.32 -30.00 0.66
C LEU A 284 -26.59 -29.25 1.09
N GLU A 285 -27.05 -29.47 2.33
CA GLU A 285 -28.17 -28.71 2.91
C GLU A 285 -27.83 -27.23 3.07
N THR A 286 -26.64 -26.92 3.60
CA THR A 286 -26.17 -25.54 3.80
C THR A 286 -26.09 -24.78 2.48
N PHE A 287 -25.44 -25.38 1.47
CA PHE A 287 -25.34 -24.78 0.14
C PHE A 287 -26.68 -24.79 -0.60
N GLY A 288 -27.52 -25.79 -0.37
CA GLY A 288 -28.86 -25.89 -0.95
C GLY A 288 -29.81 -24.79 -0.45
N GLY A 289 -29.65 -24.36 0.80
CA GLY A 289 -30.50 -23.34 1.42
C GLY A 289 -30.26 -21.94 0.88
N PHE A 290 -29.03 -21.43 0.99
CA PHE A 290 -28.74 -20.02 0.67
C PHE A 290 -28.02 -19.82 -0.67
N TYR A 291 -27.03 -20.64 -0.96
CA TYR A 291 -26.19 -20.48 -2.14
C TYR A 291 -26.92 -20.84 -3.45
N LYS A 292 -27.70 -21.93 -3.45
CA LYS A 292 -28.49 -22.35 -4.61
C LYS A 292 -29.45 -21.25 -5.09
N PRO A 293 -30.24 -20.58 -4.22
CA PRO A 293 -31.06 -19.45 -4.65
C PRO A 293 -30.28 -18.26 -5.23
N MET A 294 -29.09 -17.95 -4.74
CA MET A 294 -28.24 -16.90 -5.34
C MET A 294 -27.86 -17.23 -6.78
N LEU A 295 -27.47 -18.48 -7.02
CA LEU A 295 -27.11 -18.96 -8.36
C LEU A 295 -28.33 -18.99 -9.29
N GLN A 296 -29.52 -19.31 -8.76
CA GLN A 296 -30.78 -19.20 -9.51
C GLN A 296 -31.04 -17.76 -9.95
N LYS A 297 -30.88 -16.78 -9.04
CA LYS A 297 -30.98 -15.35 -9.40
C LYS A 297 -29.93 -14.93 -10.43
N ALA A 298 -28.71 -15.42 -10.33
CA ALA A 298 -27.69 -15.17 -11.36
C ALA A 298 -28.13 -15.71 -12.74
N LYS A 299 -28.69 -16.93 -12.81
CA LYS A 299 -29.22 -17.51 -14.05
C LYS A 299 -30.44 -16.78 -14.59
N GLU A 300 -31.33 -16.30 -13.74
CA GLU A 300 -32.44 -15.43 -14.13
C GLU A 300 -31.93 -14.15 -14.80
N LEU A 301 -30.98 -13.46 -14.16
CA LEU A 301 -30.35 -12.24 -14.70
C LEU A 301 -29.63 -12.49 -16.04
N GLU A 302 -29.01 -13.66 -16.20
CA GLU A 302 -28.39 -14.06 -17.46
C GLU A 302 -29.41 -14.33 -18.57
N LYS A 303 -30.49 -15.06 -18.25
CA LYS A 303 -31.60 -15.33 -19.18
C LYS A 303 -32.26 -14.03 -19.65
N ASP A 304 -32.41 -13.07 -18.75
CA ASP A 304 -32.96 -11.74 -19.01
C ASP A 304 -31.97 -10.81 -19.77
N GLN A 305 -30.79 -11.30 -20.14
CA GLN A 305 -29.71 -10.53 -20.79
C GLN A 305 -29.23 -9.32 -19.98
N LYS A 306 -29.49 -9.29 -18.67
CA LYS A 306 -29.06 -8.21 -17.77
C LYS A 306 -27.59 -8.31 -17.40
N ALA A 307 -27.01 -9.51 -17.42
CA ALA A 307 -25.58 -9.74 -17.25
C ALA A 307 -25.16 -11.10 -17.84
N LYS A 308 -23.86 -11.32 -18.04
CA LYS A 308 -23.31 -12.65 -18.40
C LYS A 308 -22.69 -13.30 -17.17
N ILE A 309 -22.80 -14.61 -17.02
CA ILE A 309 -22.02 -15.32 -16.01
C ILE A 309 -20.65 -15.66 -16.60
N LEU A 310 -19.58 -15.15 -16.01
CA LEU A 310 -18.21 -15.33 -16.49
C LEU A 310 -17.30 -15.89 -15.38
N LEU A 311 -16.31 -16.69 -15.79
CA LEU A 311 -15.17 -16.99 -14.93
C LEU A 311 -14.35 -15.71 -14.71
N ALA A 312 -13.67 -15.61 -13.56
CA ALA A 312 -12.86 -14.44 -13.22
C ALA A 312 -11.73 -14.15 -14.24
N LYS A 313 -11.08 -15.19 -14.79
CA LYS A 313 -10.11 -15.03 -15.89
C LYS A 313 -10.71 -14.43 -17.16
N ASP A 314 -11.96 -14.78 -17.48
CA ASP A 314 -12.61 -14.35 -18.72
C ASP A 314 -13.09 -12.91 -18.59
N TYR A 315 -13.71 -12.58 -17.45
CA TYR A 315 -14.06 -11.20 -17.11
C TYR A 315 -12.82 -10.29 -17.09
N SER A 316 -11.74 -10.69 -16.40
CA SER A 316 -10.52 -9.88 -16.34
C SER A 316 -9.86 -9.70 -17.71
N SER A 317 -9.87 -10.73 -18.56
CA SER A 317 -9.39 -10.63 -19.93
C SER A 317 -10.22 -9.65 -20.77
N GLN A 318 -11.55 -9.65 -20.61
CA GLN A 318 -12.43 -8.69 -21.28
C GLN A 318 -12.20 -7.26 -20.78
N PHE A 319 -12.02 -7.08 -19.46
CA PHE A 319 -11.74 -5.79 -18.85
C PHE A 319 -10.41 -5.21 -19.36
N LEU A 320 -9.33 -6.00 -19.35
CA LEU A 320 -8.00 -5.58 -19.79
C LEU A 320 -7.97 -5.16 -21.27
N LYS A 321 -8.75 -5.84 -22.13
CA LYS A 321 -8.89 -5.48 -23.56
C LYS A 321 -9.48 -4.09 -23.78
N GLN A 322 -10.19 -3.52 -22.80
CA GLN A 322 -10.73 -2.16 -22.91
C GLN A 322 -9.68 -1.07 -22.80
N GLY A 323 -8.48 -1.39 -22.30
CA GLY A 323 -7.43 -0.40 -22.07
C GLY A 323 -7.80 0.67 -21.05
N LYS A 324 -8.78 0.39 -20.17
CA LYS A 324 -9.19 1.28 -19.07
C LYS A 324 -8.73 0.73 -17.74
N VAL A 325 -8.38 1.65 -16.83
CA VAL A 325 -8.01 1.34 -15.44
C VAL A 325 -9.23 1.23 -14.54
N ILE A 326 -10.28 1.99 -14.82
CA ILE A 326 -11.59 1.91 -14.18
C ILE A 326 -12.60 2.51 -15.15
N GLN A 327 -13.85 2.05 -15.12
CA GLN A 327 -14.94 2.77 -15.76
C GLN A 327 -15.47 3.80 -14.77
N ASN A 328 -15.47 5.10 -15.15
CA ASN A 328 -16.18 6.11 -14.36
C ASN A 328 -17.61 5.62 -14.14
N ASN A 329 -18.00 5.52 -12.88
CA ASN A 329 -19.22 4.86 -12.47
C ASN A 329 -19.97 5.77 -11.50
N TYR A 330 -21.28 5.78 -11.64
CA TYR A 330 -22.15 6.46 -10.70
C TYR A 330 -23.43 5.65 -10.55
N PHE A 331 -24.02 5.70 -9.37
CA PHE A 331 -25.31 5.10 -9.11
C PHE A 331 -26.06 5.93 -8.09
N LEU A 332 -27.34 6.13 -8.37
CA LEU A 332 -28.34 6.61 -7.43
C LEU A 332 -29.27 5.45 -7.15
N SER A 333 -29.40 5.09 -5.89
CA SER A 333 -30.24 3.99 -5.43
C SER A 333 -31.02 4.40 -4.20
N ASN A 334 -32.25 3.92 -4.09
CA ASN A 334 -32.96 3.91 -2.82
C ASN A 334 -32.39 2.80 -1.94
N GLY A 335 -32.45 2.94 -0.62
CA GLY A 335 -32.16 1.84 0.29
C GLY A 335 -33.13 0.68 0.07
N TYR A 336 -32.70 -0.55 0.33
CA TYR A 336 -33.58 -1.72 0.18
C TYR A 336 -34.84 -1.56 1.04
N ASN A 337 -36.00 -1.47 0.36
CA ASN A 337 -37.32 -1.19 0.91
C ASN A 337 -37.43 0.13 1.71
N LEU A 338 -36.64 1.14 1.36
CA LEU A 338 -36.66 2.47 1.98
C LEU A 338 -36.83 3.57 0.92
N SER A 339 -37.28 4.74 1.35
CA SER A 339 -37.31 5.96 0.53
C SER A 339 -35.99 6.74 0.57
N ASP A 340 -35.13 6.50 1.57
CA ASP A 340 -33.80 7.09 1.69
C ASP A 340 -32.94 6.75 0.47
N GLN A 341 -32.11 7.69 0.04
CA GLN A 341 -31.33 7.56 -1.20
C GLN A 341 -29.83 7.67 -0.94
N SER A 342 -29.05 6.96 -1.74
CA SER A 342 -27.59 7.05 -1.76
C SER A 342 -27.12 7.26 -3.20
N PHE A 343 -26.39 8.36 -3.40
CA PHE A 343 -25.67 8.64 -4.63
C PHE A 343 -24.18 8.39 -4.42
N TRP A 344 -23.57 7.70 -5.38
CA TRP A 344 -22.13 7.51 -5.45
C TRP A 344 -21.60 7.98 -6.81
N TYR A 345 -20.47 8.68 -6.77
CA TYR A 345 -19.64 8.95 -7.92
C TYR A 345 -18.25 8.36 -7.69
N ILE A 346 -17.76 7.58 -8.65
CA ILE A 346 -16.50 6.84 -8.54
C ILE A 346 -15.74 6.97 -9.86
N SER A 347 -14.52 7.48 -9.78
CA SER A 347 -13.62 7.64 -10.93
C SER A 347 -12.21 7.13 -10.60
N GLN A 348 -11.29 7.26 -11.56
CA GLN A 348 -9.88 6.97 -11.31
C GLN A 348 -9.21 7.96 -10.34
N ASN A 349 -9.78 9.16 -10.16
CA ASN A 349 -9.15 10.24 -9.38
C ASN A 349 -9.80 10.46 -8.01
N TYR A 350 -11.06 10.05 -7.82
CA TYR A 350 -11.73 10.18 -6.52
C TYR A 350 -13.01 9.33 -6.44
N ARG A 351 -13.51 9.15 -5.21
CA ARG A 351 -14.91 8.78 -4.94
C ARG A 351 -15.58 9.84 -4.07
N ALA A 352 -16.88 10.01 -4.23
CA ALA A 352 -17.70 10.84 -3.36
C ALA A 352 -19.11 10.23 -3.20
N THR A 353 -19.72 10.39 -2.02
CA THR A 353 -21.10 9.95 -1.81
C THR A 353 -21.95 10.97 -1.06
N ILE A 354 -23.18 11.11 -1.55
CA ILE A 354 -24.26 11.91 -0.96
C ILE A 354 -25.38 10.99 -0.52
N GLN A 355 -25.85 11.14 0.71
CA GLN A 355 -27.00 10.41 1.24
C GLN A 355 -28.15 11.36 1.55
N LYS A 356 -29.37 10.96 1.17
CA LYS A 356 -30.62 11.58 1.62
C LYS A 356 -31.25 10.67 2.67
N ASN A 357 -31.32 11.17 3.91
CA ASN A 357 -31.97 10.49 5.02
C ASN A 357 -33.16 11.35 5.45
N LYS A 358 -34.38 10.87 5.20
CA LYS A 358 -35.60 11.71 5.27
C LYS A 358 -35.40 12.98 4.44
N ASP A 359 -35.45 14.16 5.06
CA ASP A 359 -35.30 15.43 4.34
C ASP A 359 -33.84 15.92 4.31
N GLY A 360 -32.95 15.34 5.13
CA GLY A 360 -31.58 15.79 5.22
C GLY A 360 -30.70 15.19 4.13
N ILE A 361 -29.96 16.03 3.39
CA ILE A 361 -29.05 15.63 2.32
C ILE A 361 -27.61 15.92 2.74
N TYR A 362 -26.76 14.90 2.77
CA TYR A 362 -25.44 14.97 3.38
C TYR A 362 -24.33 14.48 2.45
N LEU A 363 -23.22 15.20 2.42
CA LEU A 363 -21.93 14.69 1.92
C LEU A 363 -21.24 13.95 3.06
N ILE A 364 -20.96 12.66 2.86
CA ILE A 364 -20.53 11.77 3.95
C ILE A 364 -19.16 11.11 3.75
N ASP A 365 -18.70 11.01 2.50
CA ASP A 365 -17.42 10.40 2.14
C ASP A 365 -16.85 11.10 0.90
N VAL A 366 -15.56 11.43 0.95
CA VAL A 366 -14.78 11.93 -0.19
C VAL A 366 -13.36 11.36 -0.07
N ARG A 367 -12.91 10.62 -1.08
CA ARG A 367 -11.53 10.09 -1.16
C ARG A 367 -10.79 10.64 -2.35
N ASP A 368 -9.54 11.03 -2.15
CA ASP A 368 -8.67 11.55 -3.19
C ASP A 368 -7.73 10.44 -3.69
N TYR A 369 -8.07 9.81 -4.82
CA TYR A 369 -7.20 8.83 -5.48
C TYR A 369 -6.10 9.48 -6.32
N SER A 370 -6.21 10.79 -6.63
CA SER A 370 -5.17 11.53 -7.32
C SER A 370 -3.95 11.76 -6.42
N ASN A 371 -4.16 11.83 -5.10
CA ASN A 371 -3.11 11.80 -4.08
C ASN A 371 -2.55 10.39 -3.90
N LYS A 372 -1.74 9.95 -4.86
CA LYS A 372 -1.12 8.62 -4.84
C LYS A 372 -0.23 8.47 -3.62
N ILE A 373 -0.59 7.52 -2.77
CA ILE A 373 0.22 7.09 -1.64
C ILE A 373 0.52 5.60 -1.78
N GLU A 374 1.73 5.21 -1.40
CA GLU A 374 2.07 3.82 -1.17
C GLU A 374 1.14 3.20 -0.15
N GLU A 375 0.89 1.91 -0.34
CA GLU A 375 0.10 1.13 0.59
C GLU A 375 0.75 1.09 1.98
N ASP A 376 -0.11 1.22 2.98
CA ASP A 376 0.11 1.09 4.41
C ASP A 376 1.14 0.01 4.81
N PHE A 377 1.04 -1.17 4.20
CA PHE A 377 1.87 -2.34 4.52
C PHE A 377 2.86 -2.70 3.41
N LYS A 378 3.19 -1.77 2.50
CA LYS A 378 4.18 -2.01 1.43
C LYS A 378 5.55 -2.40 2.00
N PHE A 379 6.02 -1.67 3.01
CA PHE A 379 7.34 -1.90 3.62
C PHE A 379 7.27 -2.43 5.05
N LEU A 380 6.25 -2.04 5.81
CA LEU A 380 6.06 -2.46 7.19
C LEU A 380 5.01 -3.57 7.23
N PRO A 381 5.36 -4.80 7.62
CA PRO A 381 4.37 -5.86 7.76
C PRO A 381 3.30 -5.51 8.81
N ASN A 382 2.08 -5.97 8.58
CA ASN A 382 1.05 -5.94 9.60
C ASN A 382 1.38 -6.95 10.70
N SER A 383 1.58 -6.46 11.92
CA SER A 383 1.85 -7.29 13.09
C SER A 383 0.70 -7.29 14.09
N GLN A 384 -0.45 -6.74 13.71
CA GLN A 384 -1.63 -6.60 14.57
C GLN A 384 -2.69 -7.61 14.18
N ALA A 385 -3.48 -8.04 15.17
CA ALA A 385 -4.66 -8.86 14.95
C ALA A 385 -5.65 -8.19 13.99
N ILE A 386 -5.78 -6.86 14.10
CA ILE A 386 -6.73 -6.06 13.33
C ILE A 386 -6.06 -5.57 12.04
N LEU A 387 -6.73 -5.75 10.90
CA LEU A 387 -6.31 -5.16 9.63
C LEU A 387 -6.95 -3.79 9.47
N ARG A 388 -6.15 -2.77 9.18
CA ARG A 388 -6.65 -1.43 8.85
C ARG A 388 -5.99 -0.92 7.59
N ILE A 389 -6.74 -0.87 6.51
CA ILE A 389 -6.37 -0.29 5.22
C ILE A 389 -7.23 0.94 5.02
N ASN A 390 -6.62 2.10 4.82
CA ASN A 390 -7.36 3.35 4.61
C ASN A 390 -6.82 4.13 3.42
N GLN A 391 -7.68 4.41 2.45
CA GLN A 391 -7.31 5.27 1.33
C GLN A 391 -7.47 6.76 1.68
N PRO A 392 -6.69 7.66 1.04
CA PRO A 392 -6.66 9.08 1.38
C PRO A 392 -8.05 9.71 1.44
N GLN A 393 -8.37 10.34 2.57
CA GLN A 393 -9.68 10.94 2.80
C GLN A 393 -9.63 12.46 2.93
N LEU A 394 -10.64 13.11 2.34
CA LEU A 394 -11.00 14.50 2.64
C LEU A 394 -12.19 14.54 3.60
N ILE A 395 -13.13 13.61 3.45
CA ILE A 395 -14.31 13.45 4.31
C ILE A 395 -14.49 11.94 4.57
N ASP A 396 -14.61 11.56 5.84
CA ASP A 396 -14.88 10.19 6.28
C ASP A 396 -15.76 10.23 7.53
N SER A 397 -17.08 10.36 7.30
CA SER A 397 -18.04 10.49 8.40
C SER A 397 -18.15 9.23 9.27
N ASN A 398 -17.72 8.06 8.77
CA ASN A 398 -17.77 6.82 9.53
C ASN A 398 -16.67 6.78 10.60
N ARG A 399 -15.44 7.20 10.26
CA ARG A 399 -14.34 7.34 11.24
C ARG A 399 -14.43 8.63 12.05
N PHE A 400 -14.91 9.70 11.44
CA PHE A 400 -14.96 11.03 12.03
C PHE A 400 -16.36 11.65 11.84
N PRO A 401 -17.34 11.31 12.70
CA PRO A 401 -18.74 11.77 12.54
C PRO A 401 -18.91 13.29 12.36
N LYS A 402 -18.02 14.09 12.97
CA LYS A 402 -18.01 15.56 12.84
C LYS A 402 -17.66 16.07 11.43
N GLN A 403 -17.13 15.22 10.55
CA GLN A 403 -16.83 15.58 9.15
C GLN A 403 -18.05 15.47 8.22
N LYS A 404 -19.18 14.92 8.70
CA LYS A 404 -20.44 14.88 7.94
C LYS A 404 -20.92 16.30 7.62
N ILE A 405 -21.18 16.59 6.35
CA ILE A 405 -21.61 17.94 5.91
C ILE A 405 -23.07 17.88 5.47
N LEU A 406 -23.95 18.64 6.13
CA LEU A 406 -25.30 18.91 5.63
C LEU A 406 -25.19 19.85 4.42
N ILE A 407 -25.72 19.40 3.28
CA ILE A 407 -25.76 20.20 2.03
C ILE A 407 -27.01 21.09 2.03
N LYS A 408 -28.18 20.48 2.25
CA LYS A 408 -29.50 21.12 2.26
C LYS A 408 -30.53 20.18 2.89
N THR A 409 -31.72 20.70 3.20
CA THR A 409 -32.92 19.94 3.57
C THR A 409 -33.97 20.06 2.47
N SER A 410 -34.58 18.94 2.05
CA SER A 410 -35.61 18.91 1.01
C SER A 410 -36.42 17.62 1.08
N GLU A 411 -37.73 17.71 0.89
CA GLU A 411 -38.62 16.56 0.74
C GLU A 411 -38.42 15.87 -0.63
N ASP A 412 -38.19 16.68 -1.69
CA ASP A 412 -37.99 16.19 -3.07
C ASP A 412 -36.90 15.12 -3.17
N PRO A 413 -37.13 14.02 -3.92
CA PRO A 413 -36.11 13.02 -4.16
C PRO A 413 -34.95 13.61 -4.98
N ILE A 414 -33.74 13.11 -4.72
CA ILE A 414 -32.59 13.33 -5.59
C ILE A 414 -32.91 12.68 -6.94
N THR A 415 -32.69 13.43 -8.01
CA THR A 415 -32.69 12.93 -9.39
C THR A 415 -31.37 13.26 -10.06
N LEU A 416 -31.01 12.53 -11.13
CA LEU A 416 -29.76 12.74 -11.85
C LEU A 416 -29.98 12.95 -13.34
N LYS A 417 -29.07 13.70 -13.97
CA LYS A 417 -28.93 13.80 -15.43
C LYS A 417 -27.46 13.57 -15.80
N GLU A 418 -27.22 12.76 -16.83
CA GLU A 418 -25.89 12.60 -17.42
C GLU A 418 -25.80 13.38 -18.73
N LYS A 419 -24.77 14.20 -18.88
CA LYS A 419 -24.44 14.91 -20.13
C LYS A 419 -22.95 14.86 -20.35
N ASN A 420 -22.49 14.39 -21.51
CA ASN A 420 -21.07 14.34 -21.87
C ASN A 420 -20.15 13.67 -20.82
N LYS A 421 -20.62 12.60 -20.15
CA LYS A 421 -19.93 11.90 -19.04
C LYS A 421 -19.79 12.71 -17.74
N GLU A 422 -20.51 13.81 -17.64
CA GLU A 422 -20.69 14.58 -16.42
C GLU A 422 -22.04 14.23 -15.79
N VAL A 423 -22.10 14.28 -14.46
CA VAL A 423 -23.30 13.92 -13.71
C VAL A 423 -23.76 15.14 -12.91
N GLU A 424 -25.02 15.52 -13.11
CA GLU A 424 -25.67 16.60 -12.38
C GLU A 424 -26.78 16.04 -11.50
N LEU A 425 -26.88 16.54 -10.26
CA LEU A 425 -27.93 16.15 -9.32
C LEU A 425 -28.90 17.30 -9.06
N TYR A 426 -30.17 16.93 -8.96
CA TYR A 426 -31.29 17.86 -8.82
C TYR A 426 -32.21 17.48 -7.66
N LEU A 427 -32.84 18.51 -7.09
CA LEU A 427 -34.02 18.43 -6.23
C LEU A 427 -35.14 19.19 -6.94
N GLY A 428 -36.16 18.47 -7.40
CA GLY A 428 -37.15 19.02 -8.33
C GLY A 428 -36.47 19.57 -9.60
N LYS A 429 -36.47 20.90 -9.76
CA LYS A 429 -35.81 21.60 -10.89
C LYS A 429 -34.47 22.24 -10.52
N GLU A 430 -34.11 22.28 -9.24
CA GLU A 430 -32.91 22.96 -8.74
C GLU A 430 -31.69 22.04 -8.83
N LYS A 431 -30.65 22.46 -9.58
CA LYS A 431 -29.36 21.77 -9.60
C LYS A 431 -28.57 22.13 -8.34
N PHE A 432 -28.13 21.14 -7.58
CA PHE A 432 -27.33 21.36 -6.37
C PHE A 432 -25.93 20.76 -6.40
N ALA A 433 -25.68 19.79 -7.30
CA ALA A 433 -24.35 19.20 -7.45
C ALA A 433 -23.99 18.84 -8.90
N HIS A 434 -22.70 18.86 -9.20
CA HIS A 434 -22.12 18.57 -10.51
C HIS A 434 -20.79 17.82 -10.34
N PHE A 435 -20.62 16.70 -11.04
CA PHE A 435 -19.48 15.78 -10.92
C PHE A 435 -18.84 15.50 -12.27
N THR A 436 -17.50 15.54 -12.30
CA THR A 436 -16.66 15.15 -13.44
C THR A 436 -15.60 14.17 -12.97
N SER A 437 -14.78 13.61 -13.85
CA SER A 437 -13.71 12.70 -13.41
C SER A 437 -12.58 13.38 -12.65
N THR A 438 -12.54 14.71 -12.56
CA THR A 438 -11.42 15.47 -11.98
C THR A 438 -11.84 16.46 -10.90
N PHE A 439 -13.12 16.79 -10.80
CA PHE A 439 -13.63 17.66 -9.76
C PHE A 439 -15.13 17.40 -9.55
N PHE A 440 -15.64 17.85 -8.40
CA PHE A 440 -17.08 18.06 -8.24
C PHE A 440 -17.37 19.38 -7.53
N LYS A 441 -18.57 19.90 -7.77
CA LYS A 441 -19.11 21.10 -7.15
C LYS A 441 -20.41 20.75 -6.43
N ILE A 442 -20.54 21.18 -5.18
CA ILE A 442 -21.78 21.10 -4.39
C ILE A 442 -22.05 22.52 -3.87
N ASN A 443 -23.19 23.10 -4.24
CA ASN A 443 -23.48 24.51 -4.03
C ASN A 443 -22.28 25.36 -4.50
N ASP A 444 -21.65 26.15 -3.64
CA ASP A 444 -20.47 26.98 -3.98
C ASP A 444 -19.11 26.31 -3.72
N ARG A 445 -19.09 25.11 -3.13
CA ARG A 445 -17.83 24.42 -2.79
C ARG A 445 -17.36 23.56 -3.96
N VAL A 446 -16.09 23.73 -4.34
CA VAL A 446 -15.44 22.96 -5.41
C VAL A 446 -14.33 22.09 -4.82
N PHE A 447 -14.35 20.80 -5.18
CA PHE A 447 -13.34 19.81 -4.80
C PHE A 447 -12.63 19.34 -6.06
N THR A 448 -11.29 19.44 -6.11
CA THR A 448 -10.49 19.16 -7.31
C THR A 448 -9.47 18.06 -7.05
N PHE A 449 -9.29 17.16 -8.02
CA PHE A 449 -8.52 15.90 -7.94
C PHE A 449 -7.63 15.69 -9.17
N ASN A 450 -6.91 16.74 -9.57
CA ASN A 450 -6.06 16.76 -10.77
C ASN A 450 -4.58 16.99 -10.43
N LYS A 451 -4.10 16.46 -9.30
CA LYS A 451 -2.72 16.69 -8.86
C LYS A 451 -1.72 16.21 -9.93
N GLU A 452 -1.05 17.16 -10.57
CA GLU A 452 0.12 16.90 -11.40
C GLU A 452 1.31 16.58 -10.48
N ARG A 453 2.24 15.75 -10.98
CA ARG A 453 3.47 15.49 -10.22
C ARG A 453 4.21 16.82 -10.03
N PRO A 454 4.72 17.11 -8.82
CA PRO A 454 5.46 18.35 -8.60
C PRO A 454 6.66 18.42 -9.56
N LEU A 455 6.80 19.53 -10.28
CA LEU A 455 7.91 19.76 -11.22
C LEU A 455 9.28 19.73 -10.53
N ALA A 456 9.33 20.05 -9.23
CA ALA A 456 10.56 20.14 -8.44
C ALA A 456 10.63 19.01 -7.39
N THR A 457 11.37 17.95 -7.70
CA THR A 457 11.73 16.89 -6.76
C THR A 457 13.04 17.23 -6.04
N PRO A 458 13.34 16.65 -4.86
CA PRO A 458 14.63 16.85 -4.20
C PRO A 458 15.83 16.50 -5.10
N LEU A 459 15.68 15.46 -5.94
CA LEU A 459 16.68 15.09 -6.94
C LEU A 459 16.88 16.20 -7.98
N ASN A 460 15.81 16.69 -8.57
CA ASN A 460 15.86 17.72 -9.63
C ASN A 460 16.47 19.01 -9.09
N ILE A 461 16.10 19.41 -7.87
CA ILE A 461 16.68 20.56 -7.18
C ILE A 461 18.17 20.35 -6.98
N LEU A 462 18.59 19.17 -6.52
CA LEU A 462 19.99 18.89 -6.26
C LEU A 462 20.83 18.82 -7.54
N ILE A 463 20.30 18.21 -8.60
CA ILE A 463 20.93 18.22 -9.94
C ILE A 463 21.12 19.65 -10.41
N ALA A 464 20.08 20.50 -10.30
CA ALA A 464 20.18 21.90 -10.69
C ALA A 464 21.25 22.65 -9.88
N ILE A 465 21.33 22.43 -8.57
CA ILE A 465 22.36 23.01 -7.69
C ILE A 465 23.77 22.56 -8.13
N TYR A 466 23.98 21.27 -8.39
CA TYR A 466 25.28 20.74 -8.82
C TYR A 466 25.69 21.27 -10.20
N VAL A 467 24.75 21.33 -11.15
CA VAL A 467 25.00 21.89 -12.50
C VAL A 467 25.34 23.38 -12.39
N PHE A 468 24.57 24.14 -11.61
CA PHE A 468 24.84 25.56 -11.42
C PHE A 468 26.19 25.79 -10.74
N TYR A 469 26.53 25.01 -9.72
CA TYR A 469 27.83 25.08 -9.05
C TYR A 469 28.99 24.71 -10.00
N PHE A 470 28.82 23.68 -10.84
CA PHE A 470 29.81 23.34 -11.86
C PHE A 470 30.05 24.49 -12.83
N LEU A 471 28.97 25.07 -13.38
CA LEU A 471 29.04 26.20 -14.29
C LEU A 471 29.69 27.42 -13.63
N PHE A 472 29.32 27.71 -12.38
CA PHE A 472 29.92 28.78 -11.59
C PHE A 472 31.44 28.60 -11.48
N ILE A 473 31.93 27.45 -11.00
CA ILE A 473 33.38 27.25 -10.91
C ILE A 473 34.04 27.25 -12.31
N TYR A 474 33.35 26.76 -13.34
CA TYR A 474 33.85 26.73 -14.72
C TYR A 474 34.12 28.15 -15.27
N PHE A 475 33.20 29.09 -15.05
CA PHE A 475 33.37 30.47 -15.52
C PHE A 475 34.36 31.28 -14.67
N PHE A 476 34.48 31.00 -13.37
CA PHE A 476 35.31 31.78 -12.46
C PHE A 476 36.73 31.21 -12.24
N ARG A 477 37.14 30.11 -12.90
CA ARG A 477 38.50 29.54 -12.79
C ARG A 477 39.24 29.47 -14.13
N ASN A 478 40.46 30.03 -14.16
CA ASN A 478 41.34 30.03 -15.35
C ASN A 478 41.90 28.65 -15.76
N LYS A 479 41.87 27.61 -14.90
CA LYS A 479 42.48 26.29 -15.19
C LYS A 479 41.44 25.16 -15.20
N ARG A 480 41.06 24.71 -16.41
CA ARG A 480 40.05 23.65 -16.65
C ARG A 480 40.39 22.28 -16.05
N ILE A 481 41.65 21.84 -16.08
CA ILE A 481 42.06 20.52 -15.54
C ILE A 481 41.91 20.46 -14.01
N SER A 482 42.08 21.60 -13.31
CA SER A 482 41.84 21.66 -11.87
C SER A 482 40.37 21.56 -11.50
N LEU A 483 39.46 21.94 -12.40
CA LEU A 483 38.01 21.93 -12.19
C LEU A 483 37.50 20.50 -11.96
N ILE A 484 37.88 19.59 -12.86
CA ILE A 484 37.44 18.19 -12.84
C ILE A 484 37.90 17.52 -11.54
N LYS A 485 39.16 17.73 -11.14
CA LYS A 485 39.71 17.16 -9.89
C LYS A 485 39.00 17.66 -8.63
N THR A 486 38.44 18.87 -8.64
CA THR A 486 37.74 19.44 -7.48
C THR A 486 36.25 19.15 -7.45
N PHE A 487 35.62 18.98 -8.61
CA PHE A 487 34.17 18.76 -8.70
C PHE A 487 33.80 17.26 -8.66
N LEU A 488 34.57 16.40 -9.34
CA LEU A 488 34.27 14.97 -9.42
C LEU A 488 34.06 14.28 -8.06
N PRO A 489 34.85 14.59 -7.00
CA PRO A 489 34.61 14.01 -5.68
C PRO A 489 33.24 14.35 -5.08
N LEU A 490 32.64 15.49 -5.43
CA LEU A 490 31.32 15.90 -4.94
C LEU A 490 30.20 15.02 -5.48
N LEU A 491 30.41 14.37 -6.62
CA LEU A 491 29.44 13.46 -7.23
C LEU A 491 29.36 12.11 -6.51
N ILE A 492 30.40 11.72 -5.77
CA ILE A 492 30.43 10.44 -5.03
C ILE A 492 29.24 10.32 -4.07
N PRO A 493 29.05 11.22 -3.07
CA PRO A 493 27.91 11.12 -2.17
C PRO A 493 26.57 11.30 -2.91
N PHE A 494 26.54 12.08 -4.00
CA PHE A 494 25.34 12.28 -4.80
C PHE A 494 24.87 10.96 -5.45
N PHE A 495 25.80 10.20 -6.05
CA PHE A 495 25.49 8.90 -6.61
C PHE A 495 25.14 7.86 -5.54
N LEU A 496 25.82 7.88 -4.39
CA LEU A 496 25.48 6.99 -3.28
C LEU A 496 24.06 7.25 -2.74
N ALA A 497 23.63 8.52 -2.75
CA ALA A 497 22.30 8.92 -2.32
C ALA A 497 21.22 8.80 -3.42
N SER A 498 21.51 8.31 -4.62
CA SER A 498 20.53 8.34 -5.74
C SER A 498 19.22 7.62 -5.39
N PHE A 499 19.29 6.49 -4.68
CA PHE A 499 18.12 5.75 -4.19
C PHE A 499 17.33 6.49 -3.11
N PHE A 500 17.97 7.39 -2.36
CA PHE A 500 17.33 8.18 -1.31
C PHE A 500 16.45 9.30 -1.88
N PHE A 501 16.70 9.69 -3.14
CA PHE A 501 15.91 10.68 -3.84
C PHE A 501 14.77 10.11 -4.71
N GLU A 502 14.59 8.79 -4.73
CA GLU A 502 13.38 8.21 -5.32
C GLU A 502 12.14 8.81 -4.63
N GLU A 503 11.13 9.16 -5.42
CA GLU A 503 9.88 9.70 -4.91
C GLU A 503 9.11 8.57 -4.21
N SER A 504 9.23 8.52 -2.89
CA SER A 504 8.39 7.71 -2.02
C SER A 504 7.71 8.58 -0.98
N SER A 505 6.45 8.28 -0.64
CA SER A 505 5.77 8.90 0.52
C SER A 505 6.42 8.46 1.84
N ILE A 506 7.12 7.32 1.81
CA ILE A 506 7.83 6.75 2.95
C ILE A 506 9.28 7.21 2.95
N PHE A 507 9.71 7.76 4.07
CA PHE A 507 11.09 8.21 4.24
C PHE A 507 11.91 7.07 4.86
N LEU A 508 12.71 6.39 4.03
CA LEU A 508 13.61 5.32 4.44
C LEU A 508 14.98 5.87 4.83
N LEU A 509 15.48 5.47 5.99
CA LEU A 509 16.77 5.89 6.52
C LEU A 509 17.52 4.71 7.16
N ASP A 510 18.85 4.70 7.10
CA ASP A 510 19.62 3.78 7.92
C ASP A 510 19.76 4.31 9.35
N ARG A 511 20.10 3.44 10.31
CA ARG A 511 20.26 3.86 11.71
C ARG A 511 21.27 5.00 11.89
N LYS A 512 22.30 5.05 11.04
CA LYS A 512 23.36 6.06 11.04
C LYS A 512 22.84 7.47 10.70
N GLU A 513 21.77 7.59 9.93
CA GLU A 513 21.22 8.88 9.51
C GLU A 513 20.34 9.54 10.58
N ILE A 514 19.83 8.78 11.56
CA ILE A 514 19.08 9.33 12.70
C ILE A 514 19.87 10.44 13.39
N PHE A 515 21.19 10.29 13.50
CA PHE A 515 22.04 11.27 14.18
C PHE A 515 21.88 12.69 13.62
N LEU A 516 21.61 12.80 12.31
CA LEU A 516 21.40 14.08 11.66
C LEU A 516 20.17 14.82 12.20
N PHE A 517 19.12 14.12 12.68
CA PHE A 517 17.89 14.74 13.18
C PHE A 517 18.16 15.72 14.33
N ASN A 518 19.21 15.50 15.12
CA ASN A 518 19.58 16.41 16.22
C ASN A 518 20.08 17.79 15.75
N PHE A 519 20.42 17.93 14.47
CA PHE A 519 20.97 19.16 13.89
C PHE A 519 19.97 19.89 12.98
N PHE A 520 18.76 19.37 12.78
CA PHE A 520 17.74 19.97 11.90
C PHE A 520 16.69 20.74 12.69
N PRO A 521 16.29 21.95 12.24
CA PRO A 521 15.30 22.76 12.92
C PRO A 521 13.87 22.31 12.55
N PHE A 522 13.38 21.25 13.20
CA PHE A 522 12.02 20.74 12.96
C PHE A 522 10.89 21.66 13.44
N SER A 523 11.18 22.72 14.20
CA SER A 523 10.17 23.62 14.76
C SER A 523 9.52 24.53 13.71
N PHE A 524 10.26 25.02 12.71
CA PHE A 524 9.81 26.15 11.87
C PHE A 524 9.13 25.75 10.55
N LEU A 525 9.36 24.55 10.04
CA LEU A 525 8.86 24.10 8.74
C LEU A 525 7.79 23.01 8.89
N SER A 526 7.00 22.75 7.85
CA SER A 526 6.18 21.54 7.82
C SER A 526 7.07 20.30 7.89
N LEU A 527 6.53 19.17 8.35
CA LEU A 527 7.33 17.95 8.49
C LEU A 527 7.86 17.46 7.13
N THR A 528 7.04 17.58 6.09
CA THR A 528 7.40 17.24 4.70
C THR A 528 8.50 18.16 4.15
N ASP A 529 8.43 19.46 4.42
CA ASP A 529 9.47 20.41 3.99
C ASP A 529 10.77 20.18 4.75
N THR A 530 10.68 19.86 6.04
CA THR A 530 11.85 19.56 6.87
C THR A 530 12.55 18.29 6.37
N LEU A 531 11.80 17.25 6.04
CA LEU A 531 12.37 16.02 5.48
C LEU A 531 12.98 16.26 4.10
N THR A 532 12.37 17.12 3.28
CA THR A 532 12.94 17.53 1.99
C THR A 532 14.26 18.27 2.18
N LEU A 533 14.30 19.24 3.11
CA LEU A 533 15.53 19.96 3.45
C LEU A 533 16.59 19.01 4.03
N PHE A 534 16.18 18.03 4.84
CA PHE A 534 17.05 16.98 5.36
C PHE A 534 17.77 16.21 4.25
N LYS A 535 17.10 15.96 3.12
CA LYS A 535 17.72 15.30 1.96
C LYS A 535 18.74 16.17 1.23
N ILE A 536 18.58 17.49 1.24
CA ILE A 536 19.32 18.42 0.37
C ILE A 536 20.47 19.10 1.12
N LEU A 537 20.27 19.49 2.39
CA LEU A 537 21.19 20.33 3.14
C LEU A 537 22.62 19.77 3.25
N PRO A 538 22.83 18.46 3.49
CA PRO A 538 24.19 17.91 3.56
C PRO A 538 25.00 18.13 2.28
N PHE A 539 24.34 18.12 1.12
CA PHE A 539 25.01 18.39 -0.15
C PHE A 539 25.33 19.87 -0.35
N ILE A 540 24.43 20.76 0.09
CA ILE A 540 24.69 22.21 0.06
C ILE A 540 25.89 22.54 0.95
N VAL A 541 25.95 22.02 2.18
CA VAL A 541 27.10 22.21 3.08
C VAL A 541 28.38 21.68 2.45
N LEU A 542 28.33 20.53 1.80
CA LEU A 542 29.48 19.95 1.10
C LEU A 542 29.99 20.86 -0.03
N ILE A 543 29.07 21.43 -0.83
CA ILE A 543 29.39 22.41 -1.89
C ILE A 543 30.02 23.68 -1.30
N VAL A 544 29.45 24.20 -0.21
CA VAL A 544 29.98 25.40 0.47
C VAL A 544 31.38 25.17 1.02
N LEU A 545 31.63 24.03 1.69
CA LEU A 545 32.96 23.68 2.20
C LEU A 545 33.97 23.50 1.06
N ASN A 546 33.54 22.89 -0.05
CA ASN A 546 34.35 22.77 -1.25
C ASN A 546 34.72 24.15 -1.82
N TYR A 547 33.75 25.06 -1.93
CA TYR A 547 33.97 26.42 -2.41
C TYR A 547 34.93 27.20 -1.51
N ILE A 548 34.72 27.16 -0.18
CA ILE A 548 35.60 27.82 0.80
C ILE A 548 37.04 27.30 0.68
N PHE A 549 37.22 25.98 0.53
CA PHE A 549 38.53 25.38 0.33
C PHE A 549 39.19 25.82 -0.99
N ILE A 550 38.42 25.89 -2.08
CA ILE A 550 38.93 26.33 -3.39
C ILE A 550 39.35 27.81 -3.35
N LYS A 551 38.52 28.68 -2.77
CA LYS A 551 38.76 30.13 -2.75
C LYS A 551 39.85 30.53 -1.76
N TYR A 552 39.92 29.85 -0.61
CA TYR A 552 40.86 30.18 0.46
C TYR A 552 41.64 28.92 0.88
N PRO A 553 42.59 28.44 0.07
CA PRO A 553 43.30 27.20 0.36
C PRO A 553 44.01 27.28 1.72
N GLY A 554 43.84 26.26 2.54
CA GLY A 554 44.44 26.17 3.87
C GLY A 554 44.25 24.78 4.48
N ARG A 555 45.16 24.38 5.38
CA ARG A 555 45.17 23.01 5.96
C ARG A 555 43.86 22.69 6.67
N ILE A 556 43.35 23.61 7.49
CA ILE A 556 42.10 23.44 8.26
C ILE A 556 40.91 23.25 7.31
N LYS A 557 40.71 24.17 6.36
CA LYS A 557 39.59 24.14 5.40
C LYS A 557 39.61 22.88 4.53
N LYS A 558 40.81 22.43 4.13
CA LYS A 558 41.00 21.16 3.41
C LYS A 558 40.56 19.97 4.25
N ILE A 559 40.98 19.93 5.52
CA ILE A 559 40.58 18.87 6.45
C ILE A 559 39.07 18.89 6.64
N SER A 560 38.47 20.06 6.92
CA SER A 560 37.01 20.19 7.08
C SER A 560 36.25 19.69 5.86
N TYR A 561 36.64 20.09 4.64
CA TYR A 561 36.01 19.62 3.40
C TYR A 561 36.15 18.10 3.22
N ILE A 562 37.36 17.56 3.37
CA ILE A 562 37.59 16.12 3.15
C ILE A 562 36.88 15.29 4.22
N SER A 563 36.95 15.70 5.49
CA SER A 563 36.25 15.03 6.59
C SER A 563 34.75 15.01 6.38
N PHE A 564 34.16 16.13 5.93
CA PHE A 564 32.73 16.19 5.64
C PHE A 564 32.36 15.38 4.39
N LEU A 565 33.18 15.40 3.34
CA LEU A 565 32.98 14.55 2.16
C LEU A 565 32.93 13.06 2.53
N ILE A 566 33.88 12.61 3.35
CA ILE A 566 33.95 11.22 3.84
C ILE A 566 32.72 10.92 4.69
N LEU A 567 32.35 11.80 5.63
CA LEU A 567 31.18 11.64 6.48
C LEU A 567 29.89 11.48 5.65
N ILE A 568 29.65 12.38 4.71
CA ILE A 568 28.43 12.35 3.88
C ILE A 568 28.41 11.13 2.95
N SER A 569 29.56 10.77 2.36
CA SER A 569 29.67 9.56 1.53
C SER A 569 29.37 8.30 2.36
N PHE A 570 29.86 8.25 3.60
CA PHE A 570 29.58 7.16 4.53
C PHE A 570 28.10 7.13 4.96
N LEU A 571 27.50 8.27 5.27
CA LEU A 571 26.09 8.37 5.67
C LEU A 571 25.14 7.89 4.58
N TYR A 572 25.40 8.22 3.32
CA TYR A 572 24.57 7.81 2.18
C TYR A 572 25.00 6.50 1.52
N LEU A 573 26.02 5.82 2.04
CA LEU A 573 26.33 4.46 1.63
C LEU A 573 25.25 3.53 2.20
N HIS A 574 24.22 3.27 1.39
CA HIS A 574 23.18 2.30 1.70
C HIS A 574 23.51 0.94 1.11
N LEU A 575 23.36 -0.11 1.91
CA LEU A 575 23.45 -1.48 1.43
C LEU A 575 22.05 -2.10 1.35
N PRO A 576 21.78 -2.97 0.36
CA PRO A 576 20.56 -3.76 0.33
C PRO A 576 20.38 -4.56 1.62
N TYR A 577 19.14 -4.89 1.98
CA TYR A 577 18.90 -5.83 3.06
C TYR A 577 19.49 -7.21 2.72
N PHE A 578 20.34 -7.75 3.59
CA PHE A 578 20.76 -9.14 3.56
C PHE A 578 20.61 -9.73 4.98
N PRO A 579 19.84 -10.82 5.15
CA PRO A 579 19.71 -11.47 6.45
C PRO A 579 21.04 -12.10 6.83
N LEU A 580 21.68 -11.70 7.94
CA LEU A 580 22.82 -12.45 8.49
C LEU A 580 22.34 -13.76 9.14
N ASP A 581 21.84 -14.68 8.33
CA ASP A 581 21.78 -16.09 8.68
C ASP A 581 23.15 -16.75 8.45
N LYS A 582 23.32 -17.99 8.93
CA LYS A 582 24.59 -18.74 8.85
C LYS A 582 25.16 -18.76 7.43
N THR A 583 24.31 -18.92 6.42
CA THR A 583 24.67 -18.96 5.00
C THR A 583 25.16 -17.61 4.47
N THR A 584 24.50 -16.51 4.84
CA THR A 584 24.86 -15.16 4.38
C THR A 584 26.09 -14.63 5.11
N TYR A 585 26.29 -15.02 6.38
CA TYR A 585 27.47 -14.65 7.17
C TYR A 585 28.76 -15.10 6.48
N VAL A 586 28.79 -16.35 5.99
CA VAL A 586 29.92 -16.89 5.23
C VAL A 586 30.15 -16.09 3.95
N PHE A 587 29.10 -15.76 3.21
CA PHE A 587 29.23 -14.96 1.98
C PHE A 587 29.79 -13.56 2.24
N VAL A 588 29.27 -12.84 3.24
CA VAL A 588 29.72 -11.48 3.60
C VAL A 588 31.18 -11.51 4.06
N ILE A 589 31.57 -12.46 4.90
CA ILE A 589 32.96 -12.60 5.34
C ILE A 589 33.87 -12.96 4.18
N THR A 590 33.48 -13.89 3.32
CA THR A 590 34.27 -14.28 2.14
C THR A 590 34.43 -13.09 1.20
N ALA A 591 33.37 -12.32 0.94
CA ALA A 591 33.43 -11.10 0.13
C ALA A 591 34.36 -10.05 0.76
N PHE A 592 34.33 -9.92 2.08
CA PHE A 592 35.20 -9.00 2.83
C PHE A 592 36.67 -9.44 2.77
N ALA A 593 36.94 -10.73 2.96
CA ALA A 593 38.27 -11.32 2.87
C ALA A 593 38.85 -11.18 1.44
N LEU A 594 38.06 -11.47 0.41
CA LEU A 594 38.45 -11.27 -0.99
C LEU A 594 38.74 -9.80 -1.29
N SER A 595 37.88 -8.89 -0.82
CA SER A 595 38.09 -7.44 -0.98
C SER A 595 39.36 -6.98 -0.28
N ALA A 596 39.62 -7.46 0.93
CA ALA A 596 40.85 -7.19 1.66
C ALA A 596 42.07 -7.71 0.90
N ILE A 597 42.04 -8.94 0.38
CA ILE A 597 43.13 -9.51 -0.42
C ILE A 597 43.41 -8.64 -1.65
N VAL A 598 42.39 -8.28 -2.43
CA VAL A 598 42.56 -7.42 -3.62
C VAL A 598 43.17 -6.07 -3.24
N LEU A 599 42.68 -5.45 -2.17
CA LEU A 599 43.19 -4.18 -1.66
C LEU A 599 44.66 -4.30 -1.21
N LEU A 600 45.01 -5.34 -0.47
CA LEU A 600 46.37 -5.64 -0.03
C LEU A 600 47.32 -5.92 -1.20
N SER A 601 46.90 -6.74 -2.17
CA SER A 601 47.67 -7.01 -3.40
C SER A 601 47.91 -5.72 -4.19
N THR A 602 46.90 -4.86 -4.29
CA THR A 602 47.01 -3.54 -4.93
C THR A 602 48.00 -2.64 -4.18
N ALA A 603 47.96 -2.63 -2.85
CA ALA A 603 48.92 -1.88 -2.04
C ALA A 603 50.35 -2.41 -2.25
N ILE A 604 50.56 -3.72 -2.25
CA ILE A 604 51.87 -4.35 -2.50
C ILE A 604 52.39 -3.99 -3.90
N PHE A 605 51.54 -4.02 -4.93
CA PHE A 605 51.91 -3.57 -6.27
C PHE A 605 52.31 -2.09 -6.30
N ILE A 606 51.56 -1.23 -5.60
CA ILE A 606 51.85 0.20 -5.49
C ILE A 606 53.16 0.45 -4.70
N ARG A 607 53.49 -0.41 -3.72
CA ARG A 607 54.77 -0.36 -3.00
C ARG A 607 55.97 -0.42 -3.94
N GLY A 608 55.88 -1.24 -4.99
CA GLY A 608 56.90 -1.33 -6.04
C GLY A 608 57.04 -0.07 -6.90
N LYS A 609 56.03 0.82 -6.90
CA LYS A 609 56.03 2.06 -7.70
C LYS A 609 56.24 3.34 -6.88
N SER A 610 55.76 3.40 -5.64
CA SER A 610 55.88 4.59 -4.78
C SER A 610 55.66 4.26 -3.30
N LYS A 611 56.69 4.49 -2.48
CA LYS A 611 56.64 4.33 -1.01
C LYS A 611 55.59 5.24 -0.36
N LYS A 612 55.42 6.47 -0.89
CA LYS A 612 54.42 7.43 -0.39
C LYS A 612 52.99 7.00 -0.72
N ALA A 613 52.76 6.49 -1.93
CA ALA A 613 51.45 5.96 -2.32
C ALA A 613 51.10 4.68 -1.53
N PHE A 614 52.10 3.83 -1.25
CA PHE A 614 51.92 2.64 -0.42
C PHE A 614 51.49 2.99 1.01
N VAL A 615 52.17 3.93 1.68
CA VAL A 615 51.78 4.36 3.03
C VAL A 615 50.35 4.93 3.05
N MET A 616 49.99 5.72 2.03
CA MET A 616 48.61 6.23 1.89
C MET A 616 47.59 5.10 1.71
N PHE A 617 47.90 4.10 0.87
CA PHE A 617 47.03 2.93 0.66
C PHE A 617 46.92 2.06 1.92
N ALA A 618 48.04 1.82 2.61
CA ALA A 618 48.08 1.03 3.84
C ALA A 618 47.24 1.65 4.97
N ILE A 619 47.08 2.97 5.00
CA ILE A 619 46.18 3.67 5.93
C ILE A 619 44.73 3.66 5.41
N ALA A 620 44.53 3.85 4.10
CA ALA A 620 43.19 3.92 3.50
C ALA A 620 42.45 2.58 3.52
N ILE A 621 43.15 1.44 3.36
CA ILE A 621 42.53 0.11 3.27
C ILE A 621 41.82 -0.29 4.57
N PRO A 622 42.47 -0.26 5.76
CA PRO A 622 41.79 -0.56 7.01
C PRO A 622 40.59 0.36 7.24
N PHE A 623 40.71 1.64 6.88
CA PHE A 623 39.62 2.60 7.00
C PHE A 623 38.44 2.26 6.07
N LEU A 624 38.71 1.89 4.81
CA LEU A 624 37.67 1.48 3.85
C LEU A 624 36.98 0.19 4.28
N LEU A 625 37.76 -0.81 4.71
CA LEU A 625 37.24 -2.07 5.23
C LEU A 625 36.40 -1.83 6.48
N PHE A 626 36.90 -1.05 7.45
CA PHE A 626 36.15 -0.68 8.65
C PHE A 626 34.86 0.07 8.28
N SER A 627 34.93 1.05 7.38
CA SER A 627 33.77 1.82 6.93
C SER A 627 32.72 0.92 6.24
N PHE A 628 33.15 -0.06 5.45
CA PHE A 628 32.26 -1.01 4.80
C PHE A 628 31.64 -1.99 5.79
N ALA A 629 32.43 -2.56 6.72
CA ALA A 629 31.91 -3.42 7.78
C ALA A 629 30.92 -2.67 8.68
N PHE A 630 31.24 -1.43 9.03
CA PHE A 630 30.38 -0.57 9.81
C PHE A 630 29.11 -0.20 9.03
N ALA A 631 29.21 0.17 7.74
CA ALA A 631 28.03 0.37 6.89
C ALA A 631 27.17 -0.90 6.80
N THR A 632 27.78 -2.08 6.70
CA THR A 632 27.11 -3.39 6.71
C THR A 632 26.30 -3.61 7.98
N VAL A 633 26.88 -3.30 9.15
CA VAL A 633 26.19 -3.44 10.45
C VAL A 633 25.04 -2.43 10.59
N PHE A 634 25.26 -1.17 10.21
CA PHE A 634 24.29 -0.09 10.42
C PHE A 634 23.20 0.03 9.34
N SER A 635 23.43 -0.56 8.16
CA SER A 635 22.46 -0.61 7.04
C SER A 635 21.71 -1.93 6.94
N ARG A 636 21.90 -2.84 7.91
CA ARG A 636 21.25 -4.17 7.94
C ARG A 636 19.73 -4.08 8.03
N THR A 637 19.18 -3.06 8.67
CA THR A 637 17.73 -2.86 8.77
C THR A 637 17.44 -1.39 8.59
N LYS A 638 16.60 -1.06 7.61
CA LYS A 638 16.15 0.31 7.38
C LYS A 638 15.08 0.70 8.38
N LEU A 639 15.06 1.96 8.74
CA LEU A 639 13.98 2.60 9.47
C LEU A 639 13.08 3.29 8.43
N ALA A 640 11.77 3.18 8.60
CA ALA A 640 10.80 3.84 7.77
C ALA A 640 10.00 4.82 8.62
N LEU A 641 10.08 6.11 8.29
CA LEU A 641 9.07 7.10 8.64
C LEU A 641 7.96 7.00 7.60
N THR A 642 6.91 6.26 7.92
CA THR A 642 5.75 6.08 7.03
C THR A 642 4.79 7.26 7.12
N ASN A 643 3.88 7.39 6.16
CA ASN A 643 2.76 8.35 6.26
C ASN A 643 2.04 8.26 7.61
N PHE A 644 1.94 7.07 8.20
CA PHE A 644 1.33 6.92 9.51
C PHE A 644 2.09 7.61 10.64
N GLU A 645 3.41 7.45 10.66
CA GLU A 645 4.26 8.13 11.64
C GLU A 645 4.31 9.62 11.34
N LEU A 646 4.38 10.03 10.06
CA LEU A 646 4.40 11.44 9.66
C LEU A 646 3.12 12.17 10.04
N ASP A 647 1.94 11.61 9.75
CA ASP A 647 0.65 12.19 10.10
C ASP A 647 0.48 12.28 11.62
N ALA A 648 0.89 11.24 12.35
CA ALA A 648 0.85 11.24 13.81
C ALA A 648 1.78 12.30 14.40
N LEU A 649 3.03 12.39 13.92
CA LEU A 649 4.01 13.39 14.34
C LEU A 649 3.54 14.80 14.02
N SER A 650 2.93 15.01 12.85
CA SER A 650 2.33 16.30 12.45
C SER A 650 1.16 16.67 13.38
N ALA A 651 0.28 15.71 13.69
CA ALA A 651 -0.82 15.91 14.63
C ALA A 651 -0.32 16.29 16.03
N ILE A 652 0.75 15.64 16.53
CA ILE A 652 1.38 15.95 17.82
C ILE A 652 2.05 17.33 17.80
N LYS A 653 2.78 17.65 16.72
CA LYS A 653 3.50 18.93 16.58
C LYS A 653 2.57 20.13 16.75
N ASN A 654 1.34 20.03 16.24
CA ASN A 654 0.34 21.09 16.31
C ASN A 654 -0.33 21.24 17.69
N GLN A 655 -0.01 20.37 18.65
CA GLN A 655 -0.55 20.42 20.01
C GLN A 655 0.40 21.14 20.97
N ARG A 656 -0.13 21.71 22.06
CA ARG A 656 0.68 22.36 23.12
C ARG A 656 1.11 21.41 24.25
N ARG A 657 0.81 20.12 24.15
CA ARG A 657 1.00 19.11 25.20
C ARG A 657 2.26 18.26 24.97
N ASP A 658 2.85 17.76 26.05
CA ASP A 658 3.93 16.76 26.04
C ASP A 658 3.37 15.35 25.77
N VAL A 659 4.24 14.35 25.56
CA VAL A 659 3.84 13.01 25.07
C VAL A 659 4.20 11.89 26.04
N LEU A 660 3.24 11.00 26.28
CA LEU A 660 3.43 9.67 26.86
C LEU A 660 3.40 8.63 25.74
N TYR A 661 4.54 7.99 25.46
CA TYR A 661 4.66 6.93 24.46
C TYR A 661 4.44 5.56 25.12
N VAL A 662 3.34 4.89 24.79
CA VAL A 662 2.97 3.60 25.40
C VAL A 662 3.69 2.47 24.68
N GLU A 663 4.38 1.61 25.43
CA GLU A 663 4.99 0.41 24.90
C GLU A 663 4.52 -0.80 25.70
N GLN A 664 4.14 -1.88 25.01
CA GLN A 664 3.71 -3.10 25.67
C GLN A 664 4.91 -3.94 26.13
N VAL A 665 4.88 -4.41 27.37
CA VAL A 665 5.80 -5.45 27.85
C VAL A 665 5.23 -6.80 27.40
N SER A 666 5.49 -7.18 26.15
CA SER A 666 5.12 -8.48 25.58
C SER A 666 6.36 -9.35 25.35
N PRO A 667 6.34 -10.65 25.71
CA PRO A 667 7.39 -11.58 25.30
C PRO A 667 7.40 -11.82 23.79
N ILE A 668 6.28 -11.54 23.10
CA ILE A 668 6.14 -11.70 21.66
C ILE A 668 6.14 -10.31 21.03
N ARG A 669 7.30 -9.88 20.52
CA ARG A 669 7.44 -8.66 19.74
C ARG A 669 7.29 -8.95 18.24
N PRO A 670 6.70 -8.04 17.47
CA PRO A 670 6.73 -8.11 16.02
C PRO A 670 8.14 -8.23 15.46
N ILE A 671 8.31 -9.14 14.50
CA ILE A 671 9.60 -9.39 13.87
C ILE A 671 9.68 -8.56 12.58
N TYR A 672 10.43 -7.46 12.66
CA TYR A 672 10.80 -6.64 11.51
C TYR A 672 12.21 -7.01 11.04
N LYS A 673 12.35 -7.48 9.79
CA LYS A 673 13.65 -7.90 9.24
C LYS A 673 14.30 -6.80 8.42
N ALA A 674 13.68 -6.45 7.29
CA ALA A 674 14.27 -5.54 6.31
C ALA A 674 14.04 -4.08 6.63
N VAL A 675 12.83 -3.75 7.06
CA VAL A 675 12.39 -2.40 7.37
C VAL A 675 11.61 -2.41 8.68
N LYS A 676 11.81 -1.42 9.54
CA LYS A 676 11.09 -1.25 10.81
C LYS A 676 10.56 0.17 10.98
N PRO A 677 9.48 0.40 11.75
CA PRO A 677 8.99 1.75 12.04
C PRO A 677 10.08 2.59 12.71
N ALA A 678 10.15 3.89 12.41
CA ALA A 678 11.20 4.74 12.94
C ALA A 678 11.13 4.87 14.47
N LEU A 679 9.91 5.01 15.02
CA LEU A 679 9.66 5.17 16.44
C LEU A 679 9.75 3.85 17.24
N TYR A 680 9.81 2.68 16.57
CA TYR A 680 9.79 1.35 17.19
C TYR A 680 10.80 1.20 18.34
N ASP A 681 12.10 1.47 18.09
CA ASP A 681 13.15 1.48 19.12
C ASP A 681 13.68 2.90 19.42
N ASN A 682 13.15 3.92 18.73
CA ASN A 682 13.73 5.27 18.73
C ASN A 682 12.68 6.36 19.02
N TYR A 683 11.75 6.11 19.94
CA TYR A 683 10.70 7.08 20.28
C TYR A 683 11.21 8.50 20.60
N LYS A 684 12.46 8.64 21.09
CA LYS A 684 13.11 9.93 21.37
C LYS A 684 13.24 10.81 20.12
N ILE A 685 13.33 10.22 18.93
CA ILE A 685 13.32 10.97 17.67
C ILE A 685 12.00 11.73 17.53
N GLY A 686 10.88 11.15 17.97
CA GLY A 686 9.59 11.83 18.01
C GLY A 686 9.66 13.15 18.79
N GLY A 687 10.35 13.16 19.94
CA GLY A 687 10.57 14.39 20.73
C GLY A 687 11.38 15.46 20.01
N VAL A 688 12.41 15.07 19.26
CA VAL A 688 13.20 15.98 18.42
C VAL A 688 12.34 16.56 17.30
N ILE A 689 11.59 15.71 16.59
CA ILE A 689 10.74 16.13 15.45
C ILE A 689 9.61 17.06 15.91
N THR A 690 8.94 16.74 17.01
CA THR A 690 7.77 17.51 17.45
C THR A 690 8.13 18.68 18.36
N ALA A 691 9.42 18.80 18.74
CA ALA A 691 9.90 19.71 19.79
C ALA A 691 9.08 19.59 21.10
N LYS A 692 8.80 18.34 21.53
CA LYS A 692 8.05 18.02 22.76
C LYS A 692 8.86 17.10 23.66
N LYS A 693 8.56 17.08 24.97
CA LYS A 693 9.12 16.06 25.86
C LYS A 693 8.34 14.77 25.69
N TRP A 694 9.04 13.71 25.29
CA TRP A 694 8.48 12.37 25.18
C TRP A 694 8.98 11.51 26.33
N ARG A 695 8.05 10.91 27.08
CA ARG A 695 8.34 9.93 28.11
C ARG A 695 7.72 8.60 27.73
N LYS A 696 8.52 7.53 27.75
CA LYS A 696 7.99 6.18 27.58
C LYS A 696 7.26 5.71 28.84
N VAL A 697 6.11 5.06 28.65
CA VAL A 697 5.36 4.35 29.69
C VAL A 697 5.22 2.88 29.26
N LEU A 698 5.56 1.97 30.16
CA LEU A 698 5.42 0.55 29.93
C LEU A 698 4.04 0.07 30.36
N ARG A 699 3.34 -0.63 29.48
CA ARG A 699 2.07 -1.29 29.81
C ARG A 699 2.37 -2.56 30.61
N PRO A 700 1.74 -2.75 31.78
CA PRO A 700 1.93 -3.94 32.60
C PRO A 700 1.42 -5.21 31.92
N SER A 701 1.85 -6.37 32.42
CA SER A 701 1.52 -7.70 31.89
C SER A 701 0.03 -8.06 31.94
N ASN A 702 -0.75 -7.39 32.79
CA ASN A 702 -2.21 -7.57 32.83
C ASN A 702 -2.94 -6.77 31.73
N HIS A 703 -2.20 -6.15 30.79
CA HIS A 703 -2.72 -5.39 29.66
C HIS A 703 -3.64 -4.21 30.03
N ILE A 704 -3.56 -3.69 31.25
CA ILE A 704 -4.32 -2.48 31.65
C ILE A 704 -3.34 -1.34 31.88
N LEU A 705 -3.37 -0.33 31.03
CA LEU A 705 -2.52 0.85 31.17
C LEU A 705 -2.83 1.59 32.50
N LYS A 706 -1.79 1.78 33.34
CA LYS A 706 -1.87 2.53 34.60
C LYS A 706 -1.03 3.80 34.50
N ILE A 707 -1.68 4.96 34.49
CA ILE A 707 -1.05 6.29 34.43
C ILE A 707 -1.79 7.26 35.36
N SER A 708 -1.05 8.13 36.05
CA SER A 708 -1.60 9.11 37.02
C SER A 708 -1.26 10.58 36.72
N ASP A 709 -0.26 10.84 35.87
CA ASP A 709 0.22 12.18 35.51
C ASP A 709 0.13 12.38 33.98
N TYR A 710 -1.09 12.59 33.47
CA TYR A 710 -1.38 12.68 32.03
C TYR A 710 -2.38 13.77 31.61
N ASP A 711 -2.87 14.60 32.54
CA ASP A 711 -3.91 15.60 32.27
C ASP A 711 -3.51 16.58 31.15
N ASN A 712 -2.24 16.99 31.14
CA ASN A 712 -1.67 17.90 30.13
C ASN A 712 -0.78 17.17 29.10
N LYS A 713 -1.01 15.88 28.88
CA LYS A 713 -0.19 15.06 27.97
C LYS A 713 -1.04 14.34 26.93
N LEU A 714 -0.45 14.12 25.76
CA LEU A 714 -0.97 13.22 24.75
C LEU A 714 -0.49 11.80 25.05
N ILE A 715 -1.37 10.83 24.90
CA ILE A 715 -1.03 9.42 25.01
C ILE A 715 -0.90 8.86 23.59
N VAL A 716 0.34 8.57 23.18
CA VAL A 716 0.65 8.00 21.88
C VAL A 716 0.76 6.49 22.03
N VAL A 717 -0.07 5.79 21.26
CA VAL A 717 -0.20 4.33 21.28
C VAL A 717 0.26 3.77 19.93
N PRO A 718 1.52 3.29 19.83
CA PRO A 718 2.05 2.59 18.67
C PRO A 718 1.50 1.15 18.61
N LYS A 719 0.45 0.92 17.84
CA LYS A 719 -0.24 -0.37 17.75
C LYS A 719 0.63 -1.49 17.18
N TYR A 720 1.59 -1.15 16.33
CA TYR A 720 2.61 -2.09 15.87
C TYR A 720 3.57 -2.56 16.98
N LEU A 721 3.43 -2.08 18.22
CA LEU A 721 4.05 -2.64 19.42
C LEU A 721 3.07 -3.49 20.25
N GLY A 722 1.88 -3.79 19.72
CA GLY A 722 0.78 -4.45 20.45
C GLY A 722 0.10 -3.55 21.49
N ALA A 723 0.41 -2.26 21.51
CA ALA A 723 0.01 -1.36 22.59
C ALA A 723 -1.49 -0.95 22.59
N ASP A 724 -2.35 -1.57 21.79
CA ASP A 724 -3.77 -1.22 21.62
C ASP A 724 -4.51 -1.08 22.95
N LEU A 725 -5.22 0.05 23.14
CA LEU A 725 -6.08 0.26 24.29
C LEU A 725 -7.47 -0.34 24.05
N SER A 726 -7.94 -1.14 25.00
CA SER A 726 -9.31 -1.65 25.01
C SER A 726 -10.32 -0.52 25.26
N GLN A 727 -11.57 -0.71 24.86
CA GLN A 727 -12.64 0.25 25.17
C GLN A 727 -12.81 0.45 26.67
N TYR A 728 -12.58 -0.61 27.46
CA TYR A 728 -12.56 -0.54 28.92
C TYR A 728 -11.49 0.43 29.42
N GLU A 729 -10.25 0.36 28.92
CA GLU A 729 -9.18 1.27 29.30
C GLU A 729 -9.47 2.72 28.89
N ILE A 730 -10.00 2.92 27.68
CA ILE A 730 -10.38 4.24 27.19
C ILE A 730 -11.41 4.87 28.14
N ASN A 731 -12.40 4.11 28.58
CA ASN A 731 -13.42 4.58 29.52
C ASN A 731 -12.84 4.82 30.93
N LEU A 732 -12.02 3.87 31.44
CA LEU A 732 -11.41 3.95 32.76
C LEU A 732 -10.48 5.17 32.90
N LEU A 733 -9.67 5.44 31.89
CA LEU A 733 -8.74 6.56 31.84
C LEU A 733 -9.39 7.85 31.30
N LYS A 734 -10.70 7.83 31.02
CA LYS A 734 -11.45 8.96 30.46
C LYS A 734 -10.75 9.59 29.26
N LEU A 735 -10.50 8.79 28.23
CA LEU A 735 -9.72 9.21 27.06
C LEU A 735 -10.61 9.60 25.88
N SER A 736 -10.28 10.73 25.25
CA SER A 736 -10.79 11.15 23.96
C SER A 736 -9.79 10.78 22.87
N LYS A 737 -10.25 10.10 21.82
CA LYS A 737 -9.40 9.76 20.66
C LYS A 737 -9.37 10.94 19.68
N ILE A 738 -8.21 11.53 19.48
CA ILE A 738 -8.04 12.70 18.60
C ILE A 738 -7.35 12.35 17.27
N PHE A 739 -6.69 11.19 17.22
CA PHE A 739 -6.06 10.68 16.01
C PHE A 739 -6.10 9.15 16.01
N ASP A 740 -6.39 8.55 14.85
CA ASP A 740 -6.43 7.09 14.67
C ASP A 740 -6.04 6.75 13.24
N ASN A 741 -4.93 6.06 13.03
CA ASN A 741 -4.59 5.44 11.75
C ASN A 741 -4.27 3.94 11.94
N ALA A 742 -3.76 3.26 10.91
CA ALA A 742 -3.51 1.82 10.99
C ALA A 742 -2.43 1.43 12.03
N GLN A 743 -1.52 2.34 12.36
CA GLN A 743 -0.33 2.04 13.13
C GLN A 743 -0.24 2.78 14.46
N ILE A 744 -0.89 3.93 14.59
CA ILE A 744 -0.78 4.83 15.74
C ILE A 744 -2.16 5.37 16.12
N GLN A 745 -2.41 5.41 17.43
CA GLN A 745 -3.49 6.17 18.04
C GLN A 745 -2.92 7.28 18.93
N ILE A 746 -3.65 8.39 19.00
CA ILE A 746 -3.34 9.47 19.94
C ILE A 746 -4.61 9.80 20.71
N PHE A 747 -4.46 9.81 22.03
CA PHE A 747 -5.51 10.17 22.96
C PHE A 747 -5.13 11.40 23.78
N GLU A 748 -6.14 12.10 24.25
CA GLU A 748 -6.04 13.09 25.32
C GLU A 748 -7.05 12.75 26.43
N LYS A 749 -6.85 13.29 27.63
CA LYS A 749 -7.83 13.18 28.71
C LYS A 749 -9.07 14.05 28.37
N LEU A 750 -10.26 13.48 28.59
CA LEU A 750 -11.56 14.16 28.47
C LEU A 750 -11.69 15.32 29.46
#